data_AF-A0A9D9Z1H5-F1
#
_entry.id   AF-A0A9D9Z1H5-F1
#
_cell.length_a   1.000
_cell.length_b   1.000
_cell.length_c   1.000
_cell.angle_alpha   90.00
_cell.angle_beta   90.00
_cell.angle_gamma   90.00
#
_symmetry.space_group_name_H-M   'P 1'
#
loop_
_entity.id
_entity.type
_entity.pdbx_description
1 polymer ?
#
loop_
_entity_poly.entity_id
_entity_poly.type
_entity_poly.pdbx_seq_one_letter_code
_entity_poly.pdbx_strand_id
1 'polypeptide(L)'
;MLQLYKGESTKSYENYFFRLLAAGLTNEFDKRGWNGLLMGMPKSLNVESLQIDCLLVTDNQIILIDFKNYDGDLELPDTENFDTGSWLINGETKVRGGSSINPYKQLGKQRAKLIELIDKKIEKFDKNTVFTIVCFHGKVKIIGEIPRQIIGFSIVDSATIIDKIIDIIDVKTGKHEYMKPAVKSLFTDKLFFAPDYQLSTTLEVGAIPEKKDVGRDTDDASQSSIVTHYSETVTESTYDIQIQDFLKSEDRVLIVSGNTMSGKTELIPRIREIAFDLGYFEVPVFVYSNRFKNRMQKIFPSIEGVDSLYGEIFDFQNEDVDENYKKKIPVKVISETEVENHQGGELFIIDDSQFITNSSFDSETLQFGTGCLLDDLFSYLQLNKYPERKIVVIGDTNRISYGSEVENAMNADYLVSYLNSKGISTNIHRVILPPRTDASEIIKVCNKIAENINTEKYGELIITNNNEVGVNRIEHTAILEATYKDPNHNKILVYTNEQAKHINFDIKKKLAQNGSSIGAGDIIVFNSTIKAYSPKCIINEDTPFGGNEQPFNFDEPKRINNGSFAAVIAVDSEGTISLSRSIHGQTINLTFIPCQVKLPDSSILQIYVFDNYLRADKAELETLENIAYKEVLSSLLQDFMLKYTFEDSDEFKNMEMNNRKSMANTGKPYYILNDKGEYRLEKDGRSLPPEIKEFRKRIENKLLTDSSTDYFKI
;
A
#
# COMPACT_ATOMS: atom_id res chain seq x y z
N MET A 1 -21.85 -11.38 23.76
CA MET A 1 -20.89 -12.36 23.23
C MET A 1 -19.79 -11.65 22.47
N LEU A 2 -18.52 -11.99 22.74
CA LEU A 2 -17.36 -11.46 22.03
C LEU A 2 -17.13 -12.26 20.73
N GLN A 3 -16.99 -11.57 19.61
CA GLN A 3 -16.66 -12.18 18.32
C GLN A 3 -15.18 -12.02 18.01
N LEU A 4 -14.57 -13.05 17.44
CA LEU A 4 -13.12 -13.14 17.27
C LEU A 4 -12.76 -13.27 15.80
N TYR A 5 -11.85 -12.41 15.35
CA TYR A 5 -11.28 -12.44 14.00
C TYR A 5 -9.77 -12.30 14.10
N LYS A 6 -9.02 -12.93 13.19
CA LYS A 6 -7.56 -12.91 13.24
C LYS A 6 -6.92 -12.96 11.86
N GLY A 7 -6.21 -11.90 11.51
CA GLY A 7 -5.38 -11.82 10.30
C GLY A 7 -4.03 -12.53 10.43
N GLU A 8 -3.19 -12.31 9.42
CA GLU A 8 -1.83 -12.83 9.37
C GLU A 8 -0.87 -11.93 10.17
N SER A 9 -0.03 -12.53 11.01
CA SER A 9 1.08 -11.84 11.66
C SER A 9 2.40 -12.32 11.07
N THR A 10 3.34 -11.38 10.93
CA THR A 10 4.73 -11.67 10.53
C THR A 10 5.55 -12.25 11.67
N LYS A 11 5.07 -12.19 12.92
CA LYS A 11 5.80 -12.59 14.12
C LYS A 11 5.00 -13.61 14.94
N SER A 12 5.58 -14.79 15.17
CA SER A 12 4.92 -15.89 15.88
C SER A 12 4.48 -15.54 17.31
N TYR A 13 5.21 -14.64 18.00
CA TYR A 13 4.88 -14.23 19.36
C TYR A 13 3.60 -13.39 19.44
N GLU A 14 3.27 -12.58 18.43
CA GLU A 14 2.02 -11.80 18.40
C GLU A 14 0.81 -12.74 18.29
N ASN A 15 0.96 -13.81 17.48
CA ASN A 15 -0.05 -14.86 17.35
C ASN A 15 -0.33 -15.58 18.67
N TYR A 16 0.73 -15.88 19.43
CA TYR A 16 0.62 -16.49 20.75
C TYR A 16 -0.09 -15.55 21.74
N PHE A 17 0.35 -14.29 21.77
CA PHE A 17 -0.19 -13.29 22.69
C PHE A 17 -1.67 -12.98 22.44
N PHE A 18 -2.04 -12.77 21.17
CA PHE A 18 -3.43 -12.55 20.79
C PHE A 18 -4.34 -13.70 21.23
N ARG A 19 -3.88 -14.96 21.13
CA ARG A 19 -4.66 -16.12 21.56
C ARG A 19 -4.95 -16.09 23.07
N LEU A 20 -3.96 -15.74 23.90
CA LEU A 20 -4.14 -15.60 25.35
C LEU A 20 -5.12 -14.47 25.69
N LEU A 21 -4.93 -13.31 25.06
CA LEU A 21 -5.80 -12.15 25.24
C LEU A 21 -7.26 -12.47 24.85
N ALA A 22 -7.45 -13.09 23.69
CA ALA A 22 -8.77 -13.48 23.18
C ALA A 22 -9.46 -14.48 24.13
N ALA A 23 -8.74 -15.47 24.65
CA ALA A 23 -9.28 -16.42 25.62
C ALA A 23 -9.71 -15.74 26.93
N GLY A 24 -8.87 -14.85 27.47
CA GLY A 24 -9.16 -14.10 28.68
C GLY A 24 -10.38 -13.18 28.52
N LEU A 25 -10.42 -12.39 27.44
CA LEU A 25 -11.52 -11.47 27.18
C LEU A 25 -12.83 -12.19 26.89
N THR A 26 -12.81 -13.32 26.17
CA THR A 26 -14.03 -14.12 25.90
C THR A 26 -14.70 -14.53 27.20
N ASN A 27 -13.92 -15.05 28.15
CA ASN A 27 -14.44 -15.45 29.47
C ASN A 27 -15.05 -14.27 30.24
N GLU A 28 -14.40 -13.11 30.25
CA GLU A 28 -14.90 -11.93 30.98
C GLU A 28 -16.14 -11.30 30.32
N PHE A 29 -16.20 -11.28 28.99
CA PHE A 29 -17.37 -10.79 28.23
C PHE A 29 -18.58 -11.70 28.43
N ASP A 30 -18.39 -13.01 28.45
CA ASP A 30 -19.47 -13.98 28.70
C ASP A 30 -20.00 -13.85 30.14
N LYS A 31 -19.12 -13.73 31.14
CA LYS A 31 -19.52 -13.49 32.55
C LYS A 31 -20.35 -12.22 32.73
N ARG A 32 -20.04 -11.15 31.98
CA ARG A 32 -20.69 -9.84 32.10
C ARG A 32 -21.86 -9.65 31.13
N GLY A 33 -22.06 -10.57 30.19
CA GLY A 33 -23.06 -10.44 29.13
C GLY A 33 -22.77 -9.29 28.15
N TRP A 34 -21.50 -8.93 27.98
CA TRP A 34 -21.09 -7.85 27.07
C TRP A 34 -20.98 -8.32 25.62
N ASN A 35 -21.19 -7.38 24.69
CA ASN A 35 -20.99 -7.62 23.27
C ASN A 35 -19.72 -6.89 22.80
N GLY A 36 -19.00 -7.53 21.89
CA GLY A 36 -17.81 -6.94 21.31
C GLY A 36 -17.32 -7.67 20.08
N LEU A 37 -16.36 -7.04 19.42
CA LEU A 37 -15.63 -7.51 18.27
C LEU A 37 -14.14 -7.35 18.57
N LEU A 38 -13.40 -8.45 18.62
CA LEU A 38 -11.95 -8.47 18.81
C LEU A 38 -11.28 -8.94 17.51
N MET A 39 -10.41 -8.11 16.95
CA MET A 39 -9.66 -8.39 15.73
C MET A 39 -8.17 -8.38 16.03
N GLY A 40 -7.49 -9.49 15.80
CA GLY A 40 -6.03 -9.59 15.87
C GLY A 40 -5.41 -9.40 14.49
N MET A 41 -4.43 -8.51 14.40
CA MET A 41 -3.67 -8.18 13.19
C MET A 41 -4.58 -7.97 11.95
N PRO A 42 -5.67 -7.16 12.04
CA PRO A 42 -6.55 -6.94 10.91
C PRO A 42 -5.85 -6.19 9.77
N LYS A 43 -6.13 -6.61 8.53
CA LYS A 43 -5.65 -5.91 7.34
C LYS A 43 -6.59 -4.76 6.99
N SER A 44 -6.12 -3.52 7.03
CA SER A 44 -6.89 -2.36 6.59
C SER A 44 -7.19 -2.41 5.08
N LEU A 45 -8.45 -2.16 4.70
CA LEU A 45 -8.94 -2.17 3.31
C LEU A 45 -8.90 -0.80 2.65
N ASN A 46 -8.91 0.28 3.44
CA ASN A 46 -8.95 1.65 2.93
C ASN A 46 -7.62 2.40 3.07
N VAL A 47 -6.89 2.21 4.18
CA VAL A 47 -5.64 2.92 4.48
C VAL A 47 -4.55 1.90 4.75
N GLU A 48 -3.71 1.66 3.77
CA GLU A 48 -2.69 0.62 3.83
C GLU A 48 -1.61 0.87 4.90
N SER A 49 -1.41 2.14 5.26
CA SER A 49 -0.49 2.56 6.32
C SER A 49 -1.11 2.50 7.73
N LEU A 50 -2.34 2.00 7.87
CA LEU A 50 -2.97 1.70 9.16
C LEU A 50 -2.78 0.23 9.50
N GLN A 51 -1.68 -0.08 10.19
CA GLN A 51 -1.38 -1.39 10.75
C GLN A 51 -1.75 -1.38 12.22
N ILE A 52 -2.52 -2.37 12.68
CA ILE A 52 -3.00 -2.47 14.06
C ILE A 52 -2.75 -3.91 14.53
N ASP A 53 -2.10 -4.08 15.68
CA ASP A 53 -1.84 -5.42 16.23
C ASP A 53 -3.12 -6.04 16.81
N CYS A 54 -3.93 -5.24 17.49
CA CYS A 54 -5.22 -5.68 17.99
C CYS A 54 -6.22 -4.52 18.11
N LEU A 55 -7.45 -4.77 17.67
CA LEU A 55 -8.57 -3.83 17.73
C LEU A 55 -9.74 -4.47 18.49
N LEU A 56 -10.19 -3.83 19.55
CA LEU A 56 -11.40 -4.21 20.29
C LEU A 56 -12.47 -3.13 20.09
N VAL A 57 -13.62 -3.52 19.54
CA VAL A 57 -14.81 -2.67 19.44
C VAL A 57 -15.87 -3.23 20.38
N THR A 58 -16.44 -2.37 21.22
CA THR A 58 -17.53 -2.68 22.15
C THR A 58 -18.70 -1.74 21.90
N ASP A 59 -19.80 -1.87 22.64
CA ASP A 59 -20.95 -0.97 22.47
C ASP A 59 -20.60 0.51 22.62
N ASN A 60 -19.61 0.86 23.45
CA ASN A 60 -19.32 2.27 23.78
C ASN A 60 -17.84 2.67 23.66
N GLN A 61 -16.93 1.73 23.45
CA GLN A 61 -15.48 1.99 23.38
C GLN A 61 -14.85 1.27 22.19
N ILE A 62 -13.85 1.91 21.60
CA ILE A 62 -12.93 1.33 20.61
C ILE A 62 -11.53 1.38 21.20
N ILE A 63 -10.82 0.26 21.24
CA ILE A 63 -9.50 0.15 21.87
C ILE A 63 -8.51 -0.39 20.86
N LEU A 64 -7.46 0.37 20.56
CA LEU A 64 -6.30 -0.11 19.81
C LEU A 64 -5.26 -0.61 20.82
N ILE A 65 -4.71 -1.79 20.57
CA ILE A 65 -3.71 -2.41 21.42
C ILE A 65 -2.51 -2.75 20.55
N ASP A 66 -1.34 -2.23 20.93
CA ASP A 66 -0.05 -2.53 20.32
C ASP A 66 0.72 -3.49 21.23
N PHE A 67 1.31 -4.53 20.63
CA PHE A 67 1.96 -5.61 21.36
C PHE A 67 3.49 -5.42 21.37
N LYS A 68 4.09 -5.52 22.55
CA LYS A 68 5.52 -5.33 22.74
C LYS A 68 6.13 -6.52 23.48
N ASN A 69 7.02 -7.25 22.81
CA ASN A 69 7.63 -8.46 23.36
C ASN A 69 8.86 -8.13 24.22
N TYR A 70 8.65 -7.41 25.34
CA TYR A 70 9.69 -7.08 26.32
C TYR A 70 9.21 -7.38 27.75
N ASP A 71 10.16 -7.45 28.69
CA ASP A 71 9.98 -7.60 30.13
C ASP A 71 11.05 -6.79 30.89
N GLY A 72 10.81 -6.46 32.16
CA GLY A 72 11.76 -5.75 33.03
C GLY A 72 11.34 -4.34 33.43
N ASP A 73 12.32 -3.48 33.71
CA ASP A 73 12.08 -2.11 34.17
C ASP A 73 11.92 -1.19 32.95
N LEU A 74 10.71 -0.67 32.73
CA LEU A 74 10.38 0.25 31.65
C LEU A 74 10.59 1.68 32.11
N GLU A 75 11.65 2.31 31.63
CA GLU A 75 11.98 3.71 31.86
C GLU A 75 11.31 4.58 30.79
N LEU A 76 10.41 5.46 31.26
CA LEU A 76 9.74 6.45 30.43
C LEU A 76 10.57 7.74 30.39
N PRO A 77 10.55 8.47 29.27
CA PRO A 77 11.14 9.80 29.19
C PRO A 77 10.41 10.80 30.10
N ASP A 78 11.04 11.96 30.32
CA ASP A 78 10.44 13.07 31.05
C ASP A 78 9.08 13.48 30.46
N THR A 79 8.17 13.95 31.30
CA THR A 79 6.78 14.25 30.90
C THR A 79 6.67 15.32 29.81
N GLU A 80 7.63 16.24 29.74
CA GLU A 80 7.71 17.27 28.69
C GLU A 80 8.07 16.69 27.32
N ASN A 81 8.84 15.58 27.29
CA ASN A 81 9.32 14.93 26.08
C ASN A 81 8.67 13.55 25.89
N PHE A 82 7.48 13.33 26.44
CA PHE A 82 6.87 11.99 26.45
C PHE A 82 6.60 11.44 25.04
N ASP A 83 6.24 12.31 24.10
CA ASP A 83 5.91 11.95 22.73
C ASP A 83 7.12 11.96 21.77
N THR A 84 8.25 12.55 22.18
CA THR A 84 9.47 12.69 21.40
C THR A 84 10.67 11.92 21.98
N GLY A 85 10.60 11.47 23.23
CA GLY A 85 11.66 10.76 23.93
C GLY A 85 11.64 9.25 23.69
N SER A 86 12.82 8.63 23.75
CA SER A 86 12.95 7.16 23.68
C SER A 86 12.48 6.49 24.98
N TRP A 87 11.86 5.33 24.86
CA TRP A 87 11.53 4.46 25.99
C TRP A 87 12.59 3.37 26.10
N LEU A 88 13.02 3.05 27.33
CA LEU A 88 14.09 2.09 27.57
C LEU A 88 13.62 0.94 28.46
N ILE A 89 14.06 -0.27 28.15
CA ILE A 89 13.96 -1.43 29.02
C ILE A 89 15.33 -1.62 29.67
N ASN A 90 15.34 -1.65 31.02
CA ASN A 90 16.52 -1.80 31.87
C ASN A 90 17.64 -0.79 31.55
N GLY A 91 17.29 0.43 31.14
CA GLY A 91 18.25 1.49 30.77
C GLY A 91 19.03 1.28 29.47
N GLU A 92 18.84 0.15 28.78
CA GLU A 92 19.68 -0.23 27.62
C GLU A 92 18.88 -0.41 26.33
N THR A 93 17.77 -1.15 26.39
CA THR A 93 17.07 -1.59 25.18
C THR A 93 15.94 -0.62 24.81
N LYS A 94 16.03 0.01 23.64
CA LYS A 94 14.96 0.90 23.16
C LYS A 94 13.69 0.12 22.79
N VAL A 95 12.54 0.56 23.33
CA VAL A 95 11.22 0.07 22.92
C VAL A 95 10.76 0.86 21.71
N ARG A 96 10.80 0.24 20.54
CA ARG A 96 10.54 0.92 19.25
C ARG A 96 9.04 0.98 18.91
N GLY A 97 8.63 2.06 18.26
CA GLY A 97 7.28 2.27 17.73
C GLY A 97 7.20 2.13 16.20
N GLY A 98 7.86 1.13 15.61
CA GLY A 98 7.95 0.98 14.15
C GLY A 98 8.73 2.12 13.49
N SER A 99 8.03 3.01 12.77
CA SER A 99 8.61 4.24 12.20
C SER A 99 8.70 5.39 13.22
N SER A 100 8.05 5.26 14.37
CA SER A 100 8.03 6.25 15.43
C SER A 100 9.08 5.94 16.50
N ILE A 101 9.58 6.99 17.16
CA ILE A 101 10.59 6.88 18.22
C ILE A 101 10.14 6.02 19.41
N ASN A 102 8.83 6.03 19.71
CA ASN A 102 8.25 5.25 20.78
C ASN A 102 6.83 4.75 20.45
N PRO A 103 6.30 3.76 21.20
CA PRO A 103 4.99 3.16 20.92
C PRO A 103 3.81 4.12 21.10
N TYR A 104 3.92 5.11 22.00
CA TYR A 104 2.86 6.10 22.21
C TYR A 104 2.62 6.93 20.95
N LYS A 105 3.69 7.43 20.33
CA LYS A 105 3.59 8.22 19.08
C LYS A 105 3.01 7.37 17.94
N GLN A 106 3.45 6.12 17.82
CA GLN A 106 2.91 5.16 16.84
C GLN A 106 1.40 4.96 17.00
N LEU A 107 0.93 4.65 18.21
CA LEU A 107 -0.49 4.46 18.52
C LEU A 107 -1.31 5.74 18.31
N GLY A 108 -0.73 6.91 18.61
CA GLY A 108 -1.35 8.20 18.33
C GLY A 108 -1.67 8.39 16.84
N LYS A 109 -0.71 8.04 15.96
CA LYS A 109 -0.91 8.07 14.50
C LYS A 109 -1.96 7.07 14.04
N GLN A 110 -1.91 5.83 14.52
CA GLN A 110 -2.89 4.79 14.19
C GLN A 110 -4.30 5.21 14.63
N ARG A 111 -4.43 5.79 15.84
CA ARG A 111 -5.68 6.33 16.37
C ARG A 111 -6.22 7.45 15.50
N ALA A 112 -5.39 8.41 15.09
CA ALA A 112 -5.80 9.50 14.21
C ALA A 112 -6.33 8.99 12.86
N LYS A 113 -5.59 8.09 12.21
CA LYS A 113 -6.00 7.44 10.94
C LYS A 113 -7.31 6.66 11.09
N LEU A 114 -7.48 5.92 12.20
CA LEU A 114 -8.72 5.19 12.45
C LEU A 114 -9.90 6.15 12.64
N ILE A 115 -9.72 7.22 13.41
CA ILE A 115 -10.75 8.24 13.62
C ILE A 115 -11.16 8.84 12.28
N GLU A 116 -10.22 9.25 11.44
CA GLU A 116 -10.50 9.81 10.12
C GLU A 116 -11.35 8.85 9.27
N LEU A 117 -11.05 7.55 9.32
CA LEU A 117 -11.79 6.52 8.59
C LEU A 117 -13.24 6.35 9.03
N ILE A 118 -13.57 6.65 10.29
CA ILE A 118 -14.88 6.34 10.89
C ILE A 118 -15.70 7.58 11.24
N ASP A 119 -15.09 8.76 11.42
CA ASP A 119 -15.72 10.01 11.87
C ASP A 119 -16.93 10.40 11.01
N LYS A 120 -16.82 10.17 9.69
CA LYS A 120 -17.89 10.44 8.72
C LYS A 120 -18.82 9.25 8.43
N LYS A 121 -18.48 8.05 8.91
CA LYS A 121 -19.20 6.80 8.61
C LYS A 121 -20.11 6.34 9.76
N ILE A 122 -19.90 6.85 10.97
CA ILE A 122 -20.68 6.53 12.17
C ILE A 122 -21.43 7.78 12.65
N GLU A 123 -22.75 7.71 12.72
CA GLU A 123 -23.58 8.82 13.21
C GLU A 123 -23.28 9.11 14.69
N LYS A 124 -22.99 10.38 15.04
CA LYS A 124 -22.65 10.82 16.41
C LYS A 124 -21.42 10.12 17.00
N PHE A 125 -20.44 9.81 16.17
CA PHE A 125 -19.16 9.28 16.62
C PHE A 125 -18.48 10.22 17.62
N ASP A 126 -18.00 9.66 18.74
CA ASP A 126 -17.24 10.41 19.74
C ASP A 126 -15.78 9.96 19.74
N LYS A 127 -14.89 10.85 19.32
CA LYS A 127 -13.44 10.62 19.24
C LYS A 127 -12.83 10.24 20.59
N ASN A 128 -13.44 10.63 21.72
CA ASN A 128 -12.97 10.31 23.06
C ASN A 128 -13.21 8.85 23.46
N THR A 129 -14.02 8.12 22.69
CA THR A 129 -14.26 6.68 22.91
C THR A 129 -13.18 5.79 22.29
N VAL A 130 -12.18 6.38 21.62
CA VAL A 130 -11.06 5.65 21.05
C VAL A 130 -9.87 5.69 22.01
N PHE A 131 -9.58 4.56 22.65
CA PHE A 131 -8.47 4.35 23.58
C PHE A 131 -7.31 3.63 22.92
N THR A 132 -6.10 3.84 23.44
CA THR A 132 -4.87 3.20 22.99
C THR A 132 -4.14 2.55 24.16
N ILE A 133 -3.64 1.34 23.96
CA ILE A 133 -2.94 0.55 24.97
C ILE A 133 -1.64 0.01 24.37
N VAL A 134 -0.52 0.24 25.06
CA VAL A 134 0.72 -0.53 24.83
C VAL A 134 0.70 -1.71 25.79
N CYS A 135 0.72 -2.93 25.26
CA CYS A 135 0.72 -4.14 26.05
C CYS A 135 2.03 -4.90 25.91
N PHE A 136 2.74 -5.02 27.03
CA PHE A 136 3.95 -5.80 27.14
C PHE A 136 3.63 -7.28 27.36
N HIS A 137 4.33 -8.17 26.65
CA HIS A 137 4.15 -9.61 26.78
C HIS A 137 4.61 -10.11 28.15
N GLY A 138 5.78 -9.64 28.59
CA GLY A 138 6.29 -9.94 29.91
C GLY A 138 5.91 -8.85 30.92
N LYS A 139 6.20 -9.15 32.18
CA LYS A 139 5.92 -8.22 33.29
C LYS A 139 6.82 -7.00 33.16
N VAL A 140 6.22 -5.81 33.23
CA VAL A 140 6.97 -4.55 33.22
C VAL A 140 6.73 -3.74 34.49
N LYS A 141 7.81 -3.16 35.03
CA LYS A 141 7.74 -2.20 36.12
C LYS A 141 8.03 -0.82 35.55
N ILE A 142 7.04 0.06 35.62
CA ILE A 142 7.15 1.41 35.04
C ILE A 142 7.95 2.31 35.98
N ILE A 143 8.99 2.95 35.44
CA ILE A 143 9.81 3.99 36.06
C ILE A 143 9.54 5.29 35.30
N GLY A 144 9.10 6.33 36.01
CA GLY A 144 8.57 7.56 35.41
C GLY A 144 7.04 7.60 35.45
N GLU A 145 6.43 8.55 34.74
CA GLU A 145 4.98 8.73 34.73
C GLU A 145 4.45 9.15 33.35
N ILE A 146 3.22 8.72 33.04
CA ILE A 146 2.49 9.21 31.87
C ILE A 146 1.98 10.62 32.20
N PRO A 147 2.24 11.63 31.35
CA PRO A 147 1.74 12.99 31.57
C PRO A 147 0.23 13.04 31.77
N ARG A 148 -0.24 13.79 32.78
CA ARG A 148 -1.66 13.84 33.17
C ARG A 148 -2.61 14.34 32.09
N GLN A 149 -2.10 15.13 31.14
CA GLN A 149 -2.86 15.64 30.01
C GLN A 149 -3.18 14.57 28.96
N ILE A 150 -2.44 13.44 28.97
CA ILE A 150 -2.67 12.34 28.04
C ILE A 150 -3.82 11.49 28.59
N ILE A 151 -5.00 11.69 27.99
CA ILE A 151 -6.21 10.94 28.30
C ILE A 151 -6.38 9.85 27.23
N GLY A 152 -6.90 8.68 27.64
CA GLY A 152 -7.22 7.60 26.70
C GLY A 152 -6.03 6.73 26.31
N PHE A 153 -4.90 6.84 27.01
CA PHE A 153 -3.71 6.01 26.81
C PHE A 153 -3.40 5.19 28.06
N SER A 154 -2.86 3.98 27.89
CA SER A 154 -2.37 3.17 29.03
C SER A 154 -1.22 2.26 28.62
N ILE A 155 -0.37 1.95 29.60
CA ILE A 155 0.70 0.96 29.49
C ILE A 155 0.36 -0.18 30.45
N VAL A 156 0.34 -1.40 29.95
CA VAL A 156 -0.01 -2.61 30.72
C VAL A 156 0.91 -3.76 30.34
N ASP A 157 0.87 -4.83 31.13
CA ASP A 157 1.47 -6.11 30.79
C ASP A 157 0.39 -7.20 30.61
N SER A 158 0.86 -8.39 30.23
CA SER A 158 0.02 -9.58 30.05
C SER A 158 -0.81 -9.97 31.27
N ALA A 159 -0.38 -9.61 32.48
CA ALA A 159 -1.09 -9.92 33.71
C ALA A 159 -2.19 -8.91 34.03
N THR A 160 -2.05 -7.66 33.57
CA THR A 160 -2.91 -6.52 33.95
C THR A 160 -3.83 -6.03 32.82
N ILE A 161 -3.59 -6.42 31.58
CA ILE A 161 -4.36 -5.97 30.41
C ILE A 161 -5.86 -6.21 30.51
N ILE A 162 -6.30 -7.38 31.00
CA ILE A 162 -7.73 -7.74 31.07
C ILE A 162 -8.46 -6.80 32.03
N ASP A 163 -7.93 -6.64 33.24
CA ASP A 163 -8.51 -5.74 34.25
C ASP A 163 -8.58 -4.30 33.71
N LYS A 164 -7.51 -3.85 33.03
CA LYS A 164 -7.48 -2.51 32.45
C LYS A 164 -8.53 -2.30 31.35
N ILE A 165 -8.75 -3.30 30.49
CA ILE A 165 -9.79 -3.24 29.46
C ILE A 165 -11.17 -3.17 30.11
N ILE A 166 -11.40 -3.96 31.18
CA ILE A 166 -12.65 -3.91 31.95
C ILE A 166 -12.85 -2.50 32.52
N ASP A 167 -11.84 -1.90 33.14
CA ASP A 167 -11.91 -0.53 33.69
C ASP A 167 -12.26 0.52 32.63
N ILE A 168 -11.79 0.36 31.38
CA ILE A 168 -12.07 1.28 30.27
C ILE A 168 -13.52 1.11 29.77
N ILE A 169 -14.00 -0.13 29.68
CA ILE A 169 -15.35 -0.45 29.20
C ILE A 169 -16.41 -0.08 30.25
N ASP A 170 -16.11 -0.27 31.54
CA ASP A 170 -17.04 -0.04 32.66
C ASP A 170 -17.15 1.45 33.07
N VAL A 171 -16.73 2.35 32.20
CA VAL A 171 -16.99 3.79 32.34
C VAL A 171 -18.39 4.09 31.82
N LYS A 172 -19.21 4.77 32.63
CA LYS A 172 -20.51 5.31 32.17
C LYS A 172 -20.30 6.41 31.14
N THR A 173 -20.21 6.03 29.88
CA THR A 173 -20.23 6.94 28.72
C THR A 173 -21.66 7.04 28.15
N GLY A 174 -21.85 7.90 27.15
CA GLY A 174 -23.10 7.93 26.39
C GLY A 174 -23.36 6.57 25.71
N LYS A 175 -24.61 6.29 25.31
CA LYS A 175 -24.90 5.11 24.48
C LYS A 175 -24.45 5.40 23.04
N HIS A 176 -23.31 4.86 22.64
CA HIS A 176 -22.76 5.05 21.28
C HIS A 176 -23.17 3.92 20.32
N GLU A 177 -23.49 2.73 20.86
CA GLU A 177 -24.07 1.59 20.14
C GLU A 177 -23.23 1.09 18.94
N TYR A 178 -21.90 1.04 19.08
CA TYR A 178 -20.99 0.62 18.00
C TYR A 178 -21.14 -0.86 17.60
N MET A 179 -21.82 -1.69 18.40
CA MET A 179 -22.11 -3.09 18.05
C MET A 179 -23.43 -3.28 17.28
N LYS A 180 -24.12 -2.21 16.87
CA LYS A 180 -25.24 -2.32 15.93
C LYS A 180 -24.79 -3.00 14.63
N PRO A 181 -25.65 -3.81 13.98
CA PRO A 181 -25.28 -4.58 12.79
C PRO A 181 -24.58 -3.76 11.69
N ALA A 182 -25.06 -2.54 11.42
CA ALA A 182 -24.49 -1.66 10.40
C ALA A 182 -23.06 -1.17 10.74
N VAL A 183 -22.80 -0.80 11.99
CA VAL A 183 -21.47 -0.33 12.43
C VAL A 183 -20.52 -1.51 12.55
N LYS A 184 -21.01 -2.66 13.02
CA LYS A 184 -20.22 -3.88 13.07
C LYS A 184 -19.75 -4.32 11.68
N SER A 185 -20.66 -4.35 10.69
CA SER A 185 -20.35 -4.63 9.28
C SER A 185 -19.38 -3.61 8.68
N LEU A 186 -19.45 -2.34 9.09
CA LEU A 186 -18.44 -1.35 8.72
C LEU A 186 -17.02 -1.81 9.14
N PHE A 187 -16.84 -2.32 10.37
CA PHE A 187 -15.53 -2.81 10.81
C PHE A 187 -15.10 -4.11 10.11
N THR A 188 -15.99 -5.10 10.00
CA THR A 188 -15.64 -6.45 9.49
C THR A 188 -15.55 -6.55 7.97
N ASP A 189 -16.29 -5.71 7.25
CA ASP A 189 -16.47 -5.89 5.81
C ASP A 189 -15.84 -4.73 5.02
N LYS A 190 -15.88 -3.51 5.56
CA LYS A 190 -15.49 -2.29 4.82
C LYS A 190 -14.15 -1.69 5.22
N LEU A 191 -13.82 -1.72 6.50
CA LEU A 191 -12.60 -1.11 7.04
C LEU A 191 -11.46 -2.09 7.14
N PHE A 192 -11.73 -3.31 7.60
CA PHE A 192 -10.72 -4.31 7.89
C PHE A 192 -11.10 -5.67 7.33
N PHE A 193 -10.10 -6.46 7.00
CA PHE A 193 -10.23 -7.88 6.69
C PHE A 193 -9.42 -8.70 7.70
N ALA A 194 -10.10 -9.64 8.34
CA ALA A 194 -9.52 -10.70 9.14
C ALA A 194 -10.50 -11.89 9.13
N PRO A 195 -10.06 -13.13 8.88
CA PRO A 195 -10.94 -14.29 8.92
C PRO A 195 -11.45 -14.58 10.35
N ASP A 196 -12.61 -15.24 10.42
CA ASP A 196 -13.17 -15.73 11.68
C ASP A 196 -12.14 -16.59 12.43
N TYR A 197 -11.98 -16.33 13.73
CA TYR A 197 -11.02 -17.02 14.57
C TYR A 197 -11.73 -17.88 15.62
N GLN A 198 -11.49 -19.18 15.58
CA GLN A 198 -11.95 -20.10 16.60
C GLN A 198 -10.85 -20.35 17.62
N LEU A 199 -11.16 -20.14 18.90
CA LEU A 199 -10.26 -20.52 19.99
C LEU A 199 -10.15 -22.05 20.04
N SER A 200 -8.95 -22.56 19.81
CA SER A 200 -8.67 -23.98 20.05
C SER A 200 -8.74 -24.27 21.55
N THR A 201 -9.65 -25.16 21.97
CA THR A 201 -9.85 -25.57 23.37
C THR A 201 -8.67 -26.32 23.99
N THR A 202 -7.66 -26.67 23.20
CA THR A 202 -6.38 -27.17 23.70
C THR A 202 -5.46 -26.00 24.02
N LEU A 203 -5.42 -25.62 25.30
CA LEU A 203 -4.25 -24.96 25.87
C LEU A 203 -3.10 -25.97 25.81
N GLU A 204 -2.44 -26.09 24.65
CA GLU A 204 -1.10 -26.67 24.66
C GLU A 204 -0.27 -25.77 25.56
N VAL A 205 0.19 -26.33 26.68
CA VAL A 205 1.26 -25.79 27.49
C VAL A 205 2.52 -25.87 26.63
N GLY A 206 2.60 -24.98 25.64
CA GLY A 206 3.78 -24.79 24.81
C GLY A 206 4.89 -24.30 25.72
N ALA A 207 5.99 -25.05 25.72
CA ALA A 207 7.18 -24.77 26.51
C ALA A 207 7.51 -23.27 26.54
N ILE A 208 7.79 -22.78 27.74
CA ILE A 208 8.54 -21.53 27.94
C ILE A 208 9.75 -21.62 27.00
N PRO A 209 9.90 -20.73 26.00
CA PRO A 209 11.15 -20.67 25.26
C PRO A 209 12.23 -20.38 26.30
N GLU A 210 13.17 -21.31 26.46
CA GLU A 210 14.35 -21.05 27.26
C GLU A 210 14.95 -19.71 26.84
N LYS A 211 15.32 -18.90 27.84
CA LYS A 211 16.03 -17.65 27.66
C LYS A 211 17.17 -17.89 26.65
N LYS A 212 17.09 -17.29 25.47
CA LYS A 212 18.30 -17.00 24.72
C LYS A 212 18.98 -15.86 25.46
N ASP A 213 19.90 -16.24 26.34
CA ASP A 213 20.99 -15.36 26.72
C ASP A 213 21.61 -14.81 25.43
N VAL A 214 21.75 -13.50 25.40
CA VAL A 214 22.55 -12.78 24.42
C VAL A 214 24.00 -13.26 24.62
N GLY A 215 24.44 -14.19 23.78
CA GLY A 215 25.84 -14.63 23.79
C GLY A 215 26.14 -15.93 23.05
N ARG A 216 26.72 -15.77 21.85
CA ARG A 216 27.56 -16.71 21.08
C ARG A 216 26.91 -17.84 20.27
N ASP A 217 27.48 -17.99 19.08
CA ASP A 217 27.26 -18.99 18.03
C ASP A 217 27.32 -20.43 18.53
N THR A 218 26.53 -21.31 17.88
CA THR A 218 27.01 -22.49 17.14
C THR A 218 25.85 -23.29 16.51
N ASP A 219 25.95 -23.47 15.19
CA ASP A 219 25.58 -24.60 14.33
C ASP A 219 24.57 -25.66 14.80
N ASP A 220 23.45 -25.78 14.08
CA ASP A 220 23.13 -27.05 13.40
C ASP A 220 22.32 -26.80 12.12
N ALA A 221 22.72 -27.52 11.07
CA ALA A 221 22.40 -27.24 9.68
C ALA A 221 21.22 -28.09 9.18
N SER A 222 20.26 -27.47 8.47
CA SER A 222 19.70 -27.96 7.19
C SER A 222 18.39 -27.25 6.82
N GLN A 223 18.51 -26.08 6.18
CA GLN A 223 17.90 -25.78 4.87
C GLN A 223 18.30 -24.35 4.47
N SER A 224 19.03 -24.29 3.37
CA SER A 224 19.78 -23.15 2.86
C SER A 224 18.89 -22.09 2.21
N SER A 225 18.97 -20.86 2.70
CA SER A 225 18.90 -19.65 1.87
C SER A 225 19.82 -18.60 2.49
N ILE A 226 20.89 -18.34 1.75
CA ILE A 226 22.06 -17.51 2.00
C ILE A 226 21.71 -16.19 2.72
N VAL A 227 22.05 -16.10 4.00
CA VAL A 227 22.32 -14.85 4.72
C VAL A 227 23.85 -14.78 4.78
N THR A 228 24.46 -14.02 3.88
CA THR A 228 25.89 -13.72 3.98
C THR A 228 26.06 -12.70 5.10
N HIS A 229 26.63 -13.17 6.21
CA HIS A 229 27.11 -12.34 7.31
C HIS A 229 28.05 -11.27 6.76
N TYR A 230 27.68 -10.01 6.97
CA TYR A 230 28.56 -8.87 6.73
C TYR A 230 29.84 -9.02 7.56
N SER A 231 31.00 -8.72 6.97
CA SER A 231 32.23 -8.56 7.75
C SER A 231 32.15 -7.30 8.59
N GLU A 232 31.87 -7.48 9.88
CA GLU A 232 31.72 -6.45 10.90
C GLU A 232 33.05 -5.74 11.23
N THR A 233 32.94 -4.47 11.65
CA THR A 233 33.85 -3.64 12.48
C THR A 233 34.53 -2.39 11.88
N VAL A 234 34.89 -2.31 10.59
CA VAL A 234 35.58 -1.08 10.07
C VAL A 234 34.69 -0.25 9.14
N THR A 235 33.93 -0.88 8.26
CA THR A 235 33.09 -0.22 7.24
C THR A 235 31.81 0.40 7.82
N GLU A 236 31.15 -0.24 8.80
CA GLU A 236 29.97 0.30 9.48
C GLU A 236 30.28 1.65 10.14
N SER A 237 31.43 1.77 10.80
CA SER A 237 31.83 3.02 11.45
C SER A 237 31.97 4.19 10.49
N THR A 238 32.37 3.96 9.23
CA THR A 238 32.55 5.04 8.25
C THR A 238 31.21 5.55 7.72
N TYR A 239 30.28 4.66 7.39
CA TYR A 239 28.95 5.07 6.93
C TYR A 239 28.14 5.72 8.03
N ASP A 240 28.24 5.20 9.26
CA ASP A 240 27.61 5.79 10.43
C ASP A 240 28.06 7.23 10.63
N ILE A 241 29.36 7.53 10.51
CA ILE A 241 29.89 8.89 10.59
C ILE A 241 29.28 9.77 9.49
N GLN A 242 29.28 9.31 8.23
CA GLN A 242 28.72 10.09 7.11
C GLN A 242 27.22 10.37 7.27
N ILE A 243 26.46 9.38 7.77
CA ILE A 243 25.03 9.52 8.06
C ILE A 243 24.82 10.47 9.24
N GLN A 244 25.60 10.35 10.32
CA GLN A 244 25.52 11.26 11.46
C GLN A 244 25.87 12.70 11.08
N ASP A 245 26.88 12.89 10.25
CA ASP A 245 27.29 14.21 9.75
C ASP A 245 26.16 14.86 8.95
N PHE A 246 25.51 14.10 8.06
CA PHE A 246 24.31 14.56 7.36
C PHE A 246 23.15 14.90 8.31
N LEU A 247 22.85 14.01 9.26
CA LEU A 247 21.72 14.21 10.16
C LEU A 247 21.92 15.40 11.11
N LYS A 248 23.15 15.76 11.44
CA LYS A 248 23.52 16.94 12.25
C LYS A 248 23.70 18.22 11.43
N SER A 249 23.88 18.15 10.11
CA SER A 249 24.06 19.34 9.27
C SER A 249 22.74 20.07 9.00
N GLU A 250 22.78 21.21 8.31
CA GLU A 250 21.56 21.90 7.83
C GLU A 250 21.07 21.32 6.49
N ASP A 251 21.83 20.40 5.90
CA ASP A 251 21.52 19.83 4.60
C ASP A 251 20.34 18.88 4.65
N ARG A 252 19.57 18.83 3.55
CA ARG A 252 18.23 18.22 3.53
C ARG A 252 18.17 16.89 2.85
N VAL A 253 19.15 16.55 2.00
CA VAL A 253 19.15 15.34 1.20
C VAL A 253 20.44 14.55 1.34
N LEU A 254 20.29 13.25 1.60
CA LEU A 254 21.33 12.25 1.51
C LEU A 254 20.98 11.24 0.42
N ILE A 255 21.91 10.99 -0.51
CA ILE A 255 21.83 9.89 -1.48
C ILE A 255 22.65 8.72 -0.96
N VAL A 256 22.02 7.55 -0.78
CA VAL A 256 22.70 6.28 -0.55
C VAL A 256 22.62 5.44 -1.82
N SER A 257 23.76 5.22 -2.46
CA SER A 257 23.85 4.44 -3.70
C SER A 257 24.75 3.22 -3.57
N GLY A 258 24.64 2.31 -4.53
CA GLY A 258 25.45 1.11 -4.61
C GLY A 258 24.84 0.12 -5.59
N ASN A 259 25.64 -0.85 -6.03
CA ASN A 259 25.21 -1.81 -7.04
C ASN A 259 24.28 -2.90 -6.48
N THR A 260 23.91 -3.87 -7.31
CA THR A 260 23.09 -5.01 -6.90
C THR A 260 23.74 -5.77 -5.74
N MET A 261 22.93 -6.07 -4.70
CA MET A 261 23.38 -6.73 -3.47
C MET A 261 24.48 -5.99 -2.68
N SER A 262 24.57 -4.66 -2.79
CA SER A 262 25.49 -3.84 -1.98
C SER A 262 25.02 -3.60 -0.53
N GLY A 263 23.85 -4.10 -0.12
CA GLY A 263 23.36 -3.92 1.25
C GLY A 263 22.59 -2.63 1.54
N LYS A 264 22.15 -1.90 0.51
CA LYS A 264 21.41 -0.62 0.64
C LYS A 264 20.18 -0.72 1.53
N THR A 265 19.29 -1.67 1.25
CA THR A 265 18.05 -1.87 2.01
C THR A 265 18.33 -2.33 3.45
N GLU A 266 19.37 -3.15 3.65
CA GLU A 266 19.82 -3.63 4.97
C GLU A 266 20.36 -2.50 5.85
N LEU A 267 20.75 -1.35 5.28
CA LEU A 267 21.22 -0.17 6.02
C LEU A 267 20.07 0.65 6.64
N ILE A 268 18.83 0.48 6.18
CA ILE A 268 17.67 1.27 6.62
C ILE A 268 17.46 1.23 8.16
N PRO A 269 17.47 0.05 8.83
CA PRO A 269 17.36 0.00 10.28
C PRO A 269 18.44 0.80 11.02
N ARG A 270 19.68 0.80 10.49
CA ARG A 270 20.81 1.52 11.10
C ARG A 270 20.66 3.03 10.93
N ILE A 271 20.29 3.52 9.74
CA ILE A 271 19.99 4.94 9.50
C ILE A 271 18.89 5.41 10.47
N ARG A 272 17.84 4.61 10.63
CA ARG A 272 16.73 4.91 11.53
C ARG A 272 17.17 4.99 12.99
N GLU A 273 18.01 4.06 13.44
CA GLU A 273 18.56 4.08 14.80
C GLU A 273 19.37 5.35 15.07
N ILE A 274 20.29 5.70 14.15
CA ILE A 274 21.08 6.93 14.25
C ILE A 274 20.17 8.17 14.28
N ALA A 275 19.12 8.20 13.47
CA ALA A 275 18.17 9.30 13.46
C ALA A 275 17.43 9.44 14.81
N PHE A 276 16.93 8.34 15.37
CA PHE A 276 16.31 8.36 16.70
C PHE A 276 17.30 8.78 17.80
N ASP A 277 18.57 8.36 17.73
CA ASP A 277 19.63 8.81 18.65
C ASP A 277 19.88 10.32 18.57
N LEU A 278 19.66 10.92 17.39
CA LEU A 278 19.82 12.35 17.15
C LEU A 278 18.53 13.17 17.34
N GLY A 279 17.47 12.56 17.90
CA GLY A 279 16.24 13.27 18.24
C GLY A 279 15.24 13.44 17.10
N TYR A 280 15.42 12.76 15.97
CA TYR A 280 14.34 12.62 15.00
C TYR A 280 13.27 11.72 15.62
N PHE A 281 12.01 12.15 15.63
CA PHE A 281 10.95 11.39 16.31
C PHE A 281 10.16 10.49 15.35
N GLU A 282 10.28 10.73 14.03
CA GLU A 282 9.66 9.93 12.97
C GLU A 282 10.62 9.66 11.83
N VAL A 283 10.68 8.38 11.43
CA VAL A 283 11.53 7.89 10.34
C VAL A 283 10.75 6.92 9.43
N PRO A 284 9.72 7.41 8.70
CA PRO A 284 8.94 6.59 7.78
C PRO A 284 9.80 6.09 6.61
N VAL A 285 9.51 4.87 6.15
CA VAL A 285 10.15 4.28 4.97
C VAL A 285 9.13 4.16 3.85
N PHE A 286 9.42 4.78 2.72
CA PHE A 286 8.63 4.69 1.51
C PHE A 286 9.33 3.84 0.46
N VAL A 287 8.55 3.08 -0.27
CA VAL A 287 9.01 2.29 -1.42
C VAL A 287 8.12 2.57 -2.61
N TYR A 288 8.66 2.44 -3.82
CA TYR A 288 7.97 2.88 -5.04
C TYR A 288 6.52 2.37 -5.17
N SER A 289 6.22 1.11 -4.84
CA SER A 289 4.85 0.56 -4.96
C SER A 289 4.52 -0.53 -3.94
N ASN A 290 3.26 -0.92 -3.84
CA ASN A 290 2.80 -2.03 -2.97
C ASN A 290 3.52 -3.35 -3.24
N ARG A 291 3.88 -3.61 -4.51
CA ARG A 291 4.66 -4.80 -4.86
C ARG A 291 6.03 -4.79 -4.18
N PHE A 292 6.67 -3.62 -4.16
CA PHE A 292 7.97 -3.43 -3.54
C PHE A 292 7.86 -3.45 -2.01
N LYS A 293 6.79 -2.88 -1.44
CA LYS A 293 6.47 -2.96 -0.01
C LYS A 293 6.35 -4.41 0.46
N ASN A 294 5.49 -5.19 -0.18
CA ASN A 294 5.28 -6.59 0.16
C ASN A 294 6.58 -7.41 0.00
N ARG A 295 7.37 -7.11 -1.04
CA ARG A 295 8.68 -7.75 -1.24
C ARG A 295 9.66 -7.38 -0.11
N MET A 296 9.77 -6.10 0.24
CA MET A 296 10.66 -5.63 1.30
C MET A 296 10.27 -6.24 2.64
N GLN A 297 8.99 -6.23 3.02
CA GLN A 297 8.52 -6.81 4.28
C GLN A 297 8.75 -8.33 4.35
N LYS A 298 8.68 -9.04 3.22
CA LYS A 298 8.98 -10.47 3.15
C LYS A 298 10.47 -10.79 3.30
N ILE A 299 11.34 -9.98 2.71
CA ILE A 299 12.79 -10.22 2.70
C ILE A 299 13.47 -9.63 3.95
N PHE A 300 13.00 -8.47 4.41
CA PHE A 300 13.53 -7.69 5.53
C PHE A 300 12.44 -7.40 6.56
N PRO A 301 11.93 -8.42 7.28
CA PRO A 301 10.84 -8.26 8.23
C PRO A 301 11.18 -7.35 9.43
N SER A 302 12.47 -7.04 9.65
CA SER A 302 12.93 -6.08 10.66
C SER A 302 12.68 -4.63 10.29
N ILE A 303 12.41 -4.32 9.01
CA ILE A 303 12.07 -2.97 8.56
C ILE A 303 10.57 -2.76 8.76
N GLU A 304 10.22 -2.24 9.93
CA GLU A 304 8.84 -1.89 10.27
C GLU A 304 8.44 -0.52 9.70
N GLY A 305 7.12 -0.26 9.58
CA GLY A 305 6.61 1.04 9.12
C GLY A 305 6.98 1.37 7.67
N VAL A 306 6.89 0.38 6.78
CA VAL A 306 7.11 0.54 5.34
C VAL A 306 5.79 0.80 4.64
N ASP A 307 5.73 1.87 3.86
CA ASP A 307 4.56 2.25 3.07
C ASP A 307 4.89 2.43 1.59
N SER A 308 3.89 2.26 0.72
CA SER A 308 4.08 2.59 -0.68
C SER A 308 4.02 4.09 -0.87
N LEU A 309 4.93 4.61 -1.69
CA LEU A 309 5.04 6.02 -2.02
C LEU A 309 3.69 6.55 -2.52
N TYR A 310 3.09 5.86 -3.49
CA TYR A 310 1.79 6.26 -4.05
C TYR A 310 0.68 6.26 -2.98
N GLY A 311 0.61 5.22 -2.15
CA GLY A 311 -0.39 5.11 -1.08
C GLY A 311 -0.28 6.22 -0.04
N GLU A 312 0.93 6.71 0.19
CA GLU A 312 1.19 7.74 1.19
C GLU A 312 1.04 9.16 0.64
N ILE A 313 1.55 9.48 -0.55
CA ILE A 313 1.56 10.87 -1.06
C ILE A 313 0.30 11.25 -1.85
N PHE A 314 -0.47 10.30 -2.39
CA PHE A 314 -1.65 10.58 -3.21
C PHE A 314 -2.97 10.27 -2.49
N ASP A 315 -3.97 11.12 -2.72
CA ASP A 315 -5.29 11.04 -2.10
C ASP A 315 -6.27 10.29 -2.99
N PHE A 316 -6.33 8.97 -2.79
CA PHE A 316 -7.29 8.11 -3.48
C PHE A 316 -8.75 8.36 -3.07
N GLN A 317 -9.02 9.03 -1.94
CA GLN A 317 -10.40 9.32 -1.53
C GLN A 317 -10.98 10.49 -2.35
N ASN A 318 -10.13 11.44 -2.68
CA ASN A 318 -10.43 12.59 -3.51
C ASN A 318 -10.10 12.36 -5.00
N GLU A 319 -10.15 11.10 -5.47
CA GLU A 319 -10.15 10.79 -6.91
C GLU A 319 -11.29 11.56 -7.60
N ASP A 320 -10.91 12.29 -8.64
CA ASP A 320 -11.78 13.06 -9.54
C ASP A 320 -11.70 12.46 -10.94
N VAL A 321 -12.83 12.43 -11.66
CA VAL A 321 -12.89 11.95 -13.04
C VAL A 321 -13.34 13.12 -13.90
N ASP A 322 -12.49 13.54 -14.84
CA ASP A 322 -12.83 14.66 -15.72
C ASP A 322 -13.79 14.25 -16.84
N GLU A 323 -14.25 15.24 -17.64
CA GLU A 323 -15.20 15.04 -18.74
C GLU A 323 -14.69 14.04 -19.81
N ASN A 324 -13.40 13.74 -19.83
CA ASN A 324 -12.77 12.79 -20.74
C ASN A 324 -12.50 11.42 -20.09
N TYR A 325 -13.15 11.09 -18.97
CA TYR A 325 -12.94 9.85 -18.19
C TYR A 325 -11.51 9.66 -17.71
N LYS A 326 -10.74 10.75 -17.61
CA LYS A 326 -9.40 10.69 -17.07
C LYS A 326 -9.48 10.82 -15.56
N LYS A 327 -9.00 9.79 -14.87
CA LYS A 327 -8.89 9.75 -13.41
C LYS A 327 -7.75 10.63 -12.96
N LYS A 328 -8.03 11.54 -12.04
CA LYS A 328 -7.06 12.44 -11.41
C LYS A 328 -7.04 12.14 -9.93
N ILE A 329 -5.87 11.72 -9.45
CA ILE A 329 -5.65 11.41 -8.04
C ILE A 329 -4.72 12.50 -7.49
N PRO A 330 -5.24 13.47 -6.72
CA PRO A 330 -4.45 14.61 -6.27
C PRO A 330 -3.39 14.21 -5.23
N VAL A 331 -2.39 15.06 -5.02
CA VAL A 331 -1.45 14.94 -3.91
C VAL A 331 -2.18 15.22 -2.59
N LYS A 332 -1.91 14.43 -1.55
CA LYS A 332 -2.49 14.66 -0.21
C LYS A 332 -2.06 16.02 0.32
N VAL A 333 -3.02 16.72 0.92
CA VAL A 333 -2.76 17.99 1.59
C VAL A 333 -2.54 17.72 3.07
N ILE A 334 -1.33 17.98 3.56
CA ILE A 334 -1.02 17.90 5.00
C ILE A 334 -1.59 19.16 5.67
N SER A 335 -2.49 18.97 6.65
CA SER A 335 -3.13 20.08 7.36
C SER A 335 -2.17 20.75 8.35
N GLU A 336 -2.33 22.06 8.58
CA GLU A 336 -1.46 22.80 9.52
C GLU A 336 -1.59 22.27 10.96
N THR A 337 -2.80 21.81 11.33
CA THR A 337 -3.10 21.17 12.63
C THR A 337 -2.43 19.82 12.82
N GLU A 338 -2.17 19.09 11.74
CA GLU A 338 -1.39 17.86 11.83
C GLU A 338 0.07 18.20 12.12
N VAL A 339 0.60 19.33 11.64
CA VAL A 339 2.02 19.67 11.78
C VAL A 339 2.33 20.45 13.07
N GLU A 340 1.40 21.25 13.59
CA GLU A 340 1.55 21.94 14.89
C GLU A 340 1.76 20.98 16.07
N ASN A 341 1.33 19.71 15.94
CA ASN A 341 1.55 18.65 16.93
C ASN A 341 2.90 17.92 16.79
N HIS A 342 3.77 18.37 15.88
CA HIS A 342 5.07 17.76 15.57
C HIS A 342 6.21 18.75 15.88
N GLN A 343 6.50 18.96 17.15
CA GLN A 343 7.71 19.68 17.58
C GLN A 343 8.91 18.71 17.55
N GLY A 344 9.59 18.59 16.41
CA GLY A 344 10.86 17.85 16.27
C GLY A 344 11.27 17.54 14.83
N GLY A 345 12.33 16.73 14.63
CA GLY A 345 12.79 16.32 13.30
C GLY A 345 12.09 15.07 12.72
N GLU A 346 11.80 15.10 11.42
CA GLU A 346 11.29 13.94 10.65
C GLU A 346 12.27 13.57 9.53
N LEU A 347 12.57 12.28 9.40
CA LEU A 347 13.48 11.76 8.38
C LEU A 347 12.76 10.79 7.44
N PHE A 348 12.55 11.19 6.20
CA PHE A 348 11.92 10.33 5.19
C PHE A 348 12.97 9.46 4.51
N ILE A 349 12.83 8.14 4.58
CA ILE A 349 13.69 7.22 3.84
C ILE A 349 12.91 6.71 2.63
N ILE A 350 13.49 6.81 1.43
CA ILE A 350 12.84 6.34 0.20
C ILE A 350 13.74 5.34 -0.51
N ASP A 351 13.34 4.07 -0.57
CA ASP A 351 14.07 3.02 -1.28
C ASP A 351 13.59 2.86 -2.73
N ASP A 352 14.46 2.28 -3.56
CA ASP A 352 14.30 2.18 -5.01
C ASP A 352 14.03 3.55 -5.68
N SER A 353 14.70 4.60 -5.17
CA SER A 353 14.53 5.99 -5.60
C SER A 353 14.92 6.24 -7.06
N GLN A 354 15.61 5.31 -7.73
CA GLN A 354 15.84 5.41 -9.17
C GLN A 354 14.54 5.48 -10.00
N PHE A 355 13.39 5.03 -9.48
CA PHE A 355 12.10 5.14 -10.17
C PHE A 355 11.40 6.49 -9.98
N ILE A 356 11.94 7.38 -9.14
CA ILE A 356 11.34 8.67 -8.82
C ILE A 356 11.95 9.73 -9.73
N THR A 357 11.18 10.11 -10.75
CA THR A 357 11.63 11.06 -11.77
C THR A 357 10.65 12.23 -11.91
N ASN A 358 11.15 13.32 -12.49
CA ASN A 358 10.35 14.49 -12.83
C ASN A 358 9.84 14.46 -14.27
N SER A 359 10.05 13.34 -14.97
CA SER A 359 9.46 13.12 -16.29
C SER A 359 7.95 13.02 -16.16
N SER A 360 7.23 13.71 -17.06
CA SER A 360 5.77 13.71 -17.06
C SER A 360 5.24 12.30 -17.33
N PHE A 361 4.52 11.76 -16.36
CA PHE A 361 3.78 10.52 -16.43
C PHE A 361 2.29 10.84 -16.40
N ASP A 362 1.82 11.33 -17.55
CA ASP A 362 0.42 11.64 -17.78
C ASP A 362 -0.16 10.71 -18.84
N SER A 363 -0.98 9.74 -18.42
CA SER A 363 -1.64 8.84 -19.35
C SER A 363 -2.99 9.39 -19.78
N GLU A 364 -3.52 8.91 -20.91
CA GLU A 364 -4.83 9.36 -21.40
C GLU A 364 -5.98 9.06 -20.42
N THR A 365 -5.81 8.09 -19.50
CA THR A 365 -6.88 7.59 -18.61
C THR A 365 -6.61 7.86 -17.12
N LEU A 366 -5.38 8.14 -16.72
CA LEU A 366 -4.98 8.31 -15.32
C LEU A 366 -3.82 9.30 -15.16
N GLN A 367 -3.96 10.21 -14.20
CA GLN A 367 -2.93 11.15 -13.77
C GLN A 367 -2.87 11.19 -12.24
N PHE A 368 -1.66 11.07 -11.71
CA PHE A 368 -1.38 11.30 -10.29
C PHE A 368 -0.79 12.70 -10.13
N GLY A 369 -1.28 13.46 -9.16
CA GLY A 369 -0.81 14.81 -8.84
C GLY A 369 -0.65 15.69 -10.08
N THR A 370 0.56 16.22 -10.26
CA THR A 370 0.95 17.02 -11.43
C THR A 370 1.30 16.16 -12.64
N GLY A 371 1.53 14.86 -12.45
CA GLY A 371 2.13 13.94 -13.43
C GLY A 371 3.64 13.79 -13.25
N CYS A 372 4.27 14.60 -12.39
CA CYS A 372 5.70 14.54 -12.12
C CYS A 372 5.95 14.04 -10.70
N LEU A 373 6.29 12.76 -10.56
CA LEU A 373 6.35 12.08 -9.26
C LEU A 373 7.35 12.73 -8.29
N LEU A 374 8.51 13.19 -8.79
CA LEU A 374 9.46 13.93 -7.97
C LEU A 374 8.86 15.23 -7.43
N ASP A 375 8.17 16.00 -8.27
CA ASP A 375 7.54 17.26 -7.85
C ASP A 375 6.41 17.06 -6.84
N ASP A 376 5.59 16.03 -7.08
CA ASP A 376 4.52 15.63 -6.18
C ASP A 376 5.08 15.17 -4.82
N LEU A 377 6.19 14.42 -4.81
CA LEU A 377 6.86 13.99 -3.59
C LEU A 377 7.36 15.20 -2.77
N PHE A 378 8.13 16.12 -3.37
CA PHE A 378 8.64 17.28 -2.63
C PHE A 378 7.52 18.25 -2.21
N SER A 379 6.42 18.30 -2.96
CA SER A 379 5.21 19.05 -2.57
C SER A 379 4.52 18.43 -1.36
N TYR A 380 4.49 17.10 -1.26
CA TYR A 380 4.02 16.38 -0.07
C TYR A 380 4.95 16.60 1.13
N LEU A 381 6.27 16.52 0.94
CA LEU A 381 7.24 16.67 2.03
C LEU A 381 7.30 18.08 2.60
N GLN A 382 7.00 19.11 1.79
CA GLN A 382 6.99 20.53 2.21
C GLN A 382 8.30 20.96 2.91
N LEU A 383 9.46 20.53 2.38
CA LEU A 383 10.79 20.81 2.97
C LEU A 383 11.10 22.32 3.07
N ASN A 384 10.47 23.14 2.23
CA ASN A 384 10.56 24.60 2.28
C ASN A 384 9.78 25.22 3.46
N LYS A 385 8.73 24.55 3.95
CA LYS A 385 7.92 24.99 5.08
C LYS A 385 8.45 24.47 6.41
N TYR A 386 9.03 23.26 6.41
CA TYR A 386 9.48 22.58 7.63
C TYR A 386 10.98 22.34 7.64
N PRO A 387 11.75 23.16 8.38
CA PRO A 387 13.20 23.08 8.36
C PRO A 387 13.78 21.82 9.05
N GLU A 388 13.01 21.16 9.90
CA GLU A 388 13.45 19.95 10.60
C GLU A 388 13.21 18.66 9.80
N ARG A 389 12.66 18.77 8.57
CA ARG A 389 12.46 17.64 7.68
C ARG A 389 13.68 17.39 6.81
N LYS A 390 14.08 16.13 6.74
CA LYS A 390 15.16 15.63 5.87
C LYS A 390 14.73 14.38 5.11
N ILE A 391 15.43 14.08 4.03
CA ILE A 391 15.18 12.92 3.18
C ILE A 391 16.48 12.14 2.91
N VAL A 392 16.38 10.81 2.97
CA VAL A 392 17.38 9.87 2.48
C VAL A 392 16.80 9.14 1.29
N VAL A 393 17.39 9.33 0.10
CA VAL A 393 17.03 8.57 -1.10
C VAL A 393 18.03 7.45 -1.31
N ILE A 394 17.51 6.22 -1.42
CA ILE A 394 18.29 4.99 -1.54
C ILE A 394 17.98 4.38 -2.91
N GLY A 395 19.01 4.00 -3.67
CA GLY A 395 18.81 3.43 -5.00
C GLY A 395 20.07 2.93 -5.69
N ASP A 396 19.90 2.38 -6.88
CA ASP A 396 21.00 1.90 -7.73
C ASP A 396 21.00 2.69 -9.05
N THR A 397 22.05 3.50 -9.26
CA THR A 397 22.19 4.36 -10.45
C THR A 397 22.43 3.56 -11.73
N ASN A 398 22.78 2.27 -11.61
CA ASN A 398 23.00 1.37 -12.75
C ASN A 398 21.75 0.54 -13.10
N ARG A 399 20.62 0.76 -12.41
CA ARG A 399 19.33 0.15 -12.75
C ARG A 399 18.53 1.04 -13.68
N ILE A 400 17.65 0.40 -14.47
CA ILE A 400 16.71 1.09 -15.35
C ILE A 400 15.77 1.97 -14.52
N SER A 401 15.63 3.22 -14.97
CA SER A 401 14.70 4.23 -14.44
C SER A 401 13.54 4.47 -15.42
N TYR A 402 12.55 5.26 -15.02
CA TYR A 402 11.46 5.72 -15.88
C TYR A 402 11.71 7.14 -16.37
N GLY A 403 11.58 7.37 -17.67
CA GLY A 403 11.78 8.71 -18.24
C GLY A 403 13.26 9.09 -18.32
N SER A 404 13.59 10.33 -17.97
CA SER A 404 14.91 10.91 -18.15
C SER A 404 15.95 10.40 -17.13
N GLU A 405 17.14 10.03 -17.61
CA GLU A 405 18.32 9.72 -16.78
C GLU A 405 18.90 10.92 -16.03
N VAL A 406 18.55 12.15 -16.42
CA VAL A 406 18.96 13.38 -15.72
C VAL A 406 17.97 13.77 -14.61
N GLU A 407 16.70 13.90 -14.97
CA GLU A 407 15.62 14.38 -14.08
C GLU A 407 15.11 13.33 -13.07
N ASN A 408 15.98 12.78 -12.23
CA ASN A 408 15.61 11.79 -11.20
C ASN A 408 16.22 12.05 -9.82
N ALA A 409 15.63 11.41 -8.81
CA ALA A 409 16.03 11.56 -7.40
C ALA A 409 17.44 11.03 -7.10
N MET A 410 18.05 10.24 -7.97
CA MET A 410 19.41 9.71 -7.78
C MET A 410 20.48 10.60 -8.42
N ASN A 411 20.09 11.64 -9.17
CA ASN A 411 21.00 12.62 -9.77
C ASN A 411 21.14 13.85 -8.86
N ALA A 412 22.28 13.95 -8.17
CA ALA A 412 22.48 15.03 -7.20
C ALA A 412 22.59 16.42 -7.84
N ASP A 413 23.16 16.56 -9.04
CA ASP A 413 23.32 17.87 -9.68
C ASP A 413 21.96 18.42 -10.11
N TYR A 414 21.10 17.52 -10.60
CA TYR A 414 19.69 17.82 -10.86
C TYR A 414 18.95 18.19 -9.57
N LEU A 415 19.09 17.41 -8.49
CA LEU A 415 18.44 17.69 -7.21
C LEU A 415 18.84 19.05 -6.61
N VAL A 416 20.12 19.44 -6.67
CA VAL A 416 20.57 20.77 -6.23
C VAL A 416 19.84 21.85 -7.02
N SER A 417 19.81 21.73 -8.34
CA SER A 417 19.17 22.71 -9.22
C SER A 417 17.65 22.77 -8.98
N TYR A 418 17.01 21.61 -8.83
CA TYR A 418 15.60 21.46 -8.54
C TYR A 418 15.23 22.09 -7.18
N LEU A 419 15.95 21.77 -6.11
CA LEU A 419 15.68 22.31 -4.78
C LEU A 419 15.89 23.82 -4.69
N ASN A 420 16.96 24.33 -5.33
CA ASN A 420 17.19 25.76 -5.43
C ASN A 420 16.02 26.47 -6.13
N SER A 421 15.43 25.86 -7.17
CA SER A 421 14.25 26.40 -7.86
C SER A 421 13.00 26.46 -6.97
N LYS A 422 12.95 25.63 -5.91
CA LYS A 422 11.90 25.61 -4.88
C LYS A 422 12.24 26.47 -3.65
N GLY A 423 13.34 27.23 -3.69
CA GLY A 423 13.78 28.10 -2.59
C GLY A 423 14.51 27.37 -1.46
N ILE A 424 14.96 26.13 -1.69
CA ILE A 424 15.69 25.32 -0.70
C ILE A 424 17.16 25.26 -1.14
N SER A 425 18.03 25.96 -0.42
CA SER A 425 19.48 25.90 -0.65
C SER A 425 20.09 24.82 0.24
N THR A 426 20.62 23.77 -0.38
CA THR A 426 21.22 22.63 0.33
C THR A 426 22.24 21.91 -0.54
N ASN A 427 23.27 21.36 0.08
CA ASN A 427 24.17 20.40 -0.55
C ASN A 427 23.57 18.99 -0.47
N ILE A 428 23.97 18.13 -1.40
CA ILE A 428 23.56 16.73 -1.40
C ILE A 428 24.69 15.88 -0.83
N HIS A 429 24.46 15.28 0.34
CA HIS A 429 25.37 14.28 0.88
C HIS A 429 25.29 12.99 0.06
N ARG A 430 26.40 12.27 -0.07
CA ARG A 430 26.46 11.00 -0.81
C ARG A 430 27.19 9.93 -0.01
N VAL A 431 26.56 8.76 0.09
CA VAL A 431 27.14 7.54 0.65
C VAL A 431 27.10 6.47 -0.45
N ILE A 432 28.25 5.91 -0.82
CA ILE A 432 28.36 4.88 -1.87
C ILE A 432 28.79 3.57 -1.23
N LEU A 433 27.93 2.56 -1.30
CA LEU A 433 28.19 1.22 -0.80
C LEU A 433 28.95 0.39 -1.85
N PRO A 434 30.03 -0.31 -1.48
CA PRO A 434 30.80 -1.12 -2.39
C PRO A 434 30.02 -2.37 -2.84
N PRO A 435 30.37 -2.95 -3.99
CA PRO A 435 29.85 -4.25 -4.39
C PRO A 435 30.32 -5.34 -3.42
N ARG A 436 29.44 -6.30 -3.11
CA ARG A 436 29.82 -7.51 -2.36
C ARG A 436 30.73 -8.42 -3.20
N THR A 437 31.76 -8.98 -2.57
CA THR A 437 32.77 -9.85 -3.20
C THR A 437 32.43 -11.33 -3.07
N ASP A 438 31.61 -11.69 -2.08
CA ASP A 438 31.12 -13.03 -1.72
C ASP A 438 29.75 -13.33 -2.38
N ALA A 439 29.65 -13.05 -3.68
CA ALA A 439 28.39 -13.06 -4.39
C ALA A 439 28.31 -14.18 -5.47
N SER A 440 27.10 -14.52 -5.89
CA SER A 440 26.87 -15.43 -7.03
C SER A 440 27.50 -14.92 -8.31
N GLU A 441 27.70 -15.79 -9.29
CA GLU A 441 28.31 -15.41 -10.56
C GLU A 441 27.44 -14.37 -11.31
N ILE A 442 26.12 -14.47 -11.16
CA ILE A 442 25.16 -13.44 -11.65
C ILE A 442 25.51 -12.06 -11.08
N ILE A 443 25.73 -11.95 -9.77
CA ILE A 443 26.01 -10.67 -9.11
C ILE A 443 27.37 -10.13 -9.55
N LYS A 444 28.38 -10.99 -9.70
CA LYS A 444 29.70 -10.59 -10.21
C LYS A 444 29.61 -9.99 -11.61
N VAL A 445 28.84 -10.62 -12.50
CA VAL A 445 28.56 -10.10 -13.85
C VAL A 445 27.84 -8.75 -13.78
N CYS A 446 26.79 -8.62 -12.96
CA CYS A 446 26.10 -7.34 -12.76
C CYS A 446 27.04 -6.23 -12.25
N ASN A 447 27.90 -6.53 -11.28
CA ASN A 447 28.86 -5.57 -10.75
C ASN A 447 29.92 -5.16 -11.78
N LYS A 448 30.36 -6.09 -12.63
CA LYS A 448 31.28 -5.78 -13.73
C LYS A 448 30.62 -4.89 -14.79
N ILE A 449 29.35 -5.16 -15.13
CA ILE A 449 28.58 -4.33 -16.05
C ILE A 449 28.44 -2.91 -15.47
N ALA A 450 28.07 -2.79 -14.20
CA ALA A 450 27.96 -1.50 -13.51
C ALA A 450 29.30 -0.74 -13.49
N GLU A 451 30.42 -1.41 -13.21
CA GLU A 451 31.76 -0.82 -13.29
C GLU A 451 32.06 -0.27 -14.69
N ASN A 452 31.74 -1.06 -15.73
CA ASN A 452 31.95 -0.64 -17.12
C ASN A 452 31.06 0.54 -17.51
N ILE A 453 29.80 0.60 -17.04
CA ILE A 453 28.91 1.75 -17.24
C ILE A 453 29.50 3.00 -16.57
N ASN A 454 29.85 2.89 -15.29
CA ASN A 454 30.42 4.00 -14.51
C ASN A 454 31.75 4.52 -15.08
N THR A 455 32.51 3.68 -15.78
CA THR A 455 33.79 4.03 -16.41
C THR A 455 33.67 4.29 -17.92
N GLU A 456 32.46 4.33 -18.47
CA GLU A 456 32.15 4.56 -19.89
C GLU A 456 32.79 3.54 -20.85
N LYS A 457 33.01 2.30 -20.39
CA LYS A 457 33.64 1.20 -21.14
C LYS A 457 32.61 0.25 -21.76
N TYR A 458 31.78 0.77 -22.66
CA TYR A 458 30.67 0.00 -23.25
C TYR A 458 31.09 -1.18 -24.14
N GLY A 459 32.33 -1.19 -24.65
CA GLY A 459 32.87 -2.29 -25.46
C GLY A 459 33.32 -3.53 -24.66
N GLU A 460 33.32 -3.47 -23.33
CA GLU A 460 33.87 -4.52 -22.45
C GLU A 460 32.78 -5.43 -21.84
N LEU A 461 31.62 -5.58 -22.48
CA LEU A 461 30.58 -6.52 -22.05
C LEU A 461 31.00 -7.97 -22.33
N ILE A 462 31.86 -8.52 -21.48
CA ILE A 462 32.34 -9.90 -21.57
C ILE A 462 31.62 -10.72 -20.50
N ILE A 463 30.72 -11.59 -20.95
CA ILE A 463 30.06 -12.58 -20.10
C ILE A 463 30.69 -13.94 -20.39
N THR A 464 31.37 -14.51 -19.40
CA THR A 464 31.96 -15.85 -19.51
C THR A 464 30.95 -16.90 -19.10
N ASN A 465 30.80 -17.95 -19.92
CA ASN A 465 29.89 -19.04 -19.63
C ASN A 465 30.36 -19.82 -18.40
N ASN A 466 29.45 -20.02 -17.45
CA ASN A 466 29.61 -20.89 -16.29
C ASN A 466 28.26 -21.58 -16.00
N ASN A 467 28.09 -22.16 -14.81
CA ASN A 467 26.89 -22.91 -14.45
C ASN A 467 25.65 -22.02 -14.20
N GLU A 468 25.83 -20.72 -13.95
CA GLU A 468 24.74 -19.79 -13.60
C GLU A 468 24.44 -18.78 -14.71
N VAL A 469 25.47 -18.35 -15.47
CA VAL A 469 25.38 -17.31 -16.50
C VAL A 469 26.09 -17.79 -17.75
N GLY A 470 25.49 -17.56 -18.92
CA GLY A 470 26.17 -17.80 -20.18
C GLY A 470 25.51 -17.11 -21.36
N VAL A 471 26.32 -16.83 -22.36
CA VAL A 471 25.91 -16.42 -23.70
C VAL A 471 25.97 -17.65 -24.58
N ASN A 472 24.80 -18.15 -24.96
CA ASN A 472 24.68 -19.35 -25.77
C ASN A 472 23.81 -19.05 -26.99
N ARG A 473 24.20 -19.58 -28.15
CA ARG A 473 23.28 -19.72 -29.30
C ARG A 473 22.41 -20.96 -29.05
N ILE A 474 21.53 -20.89 -28.06
CA ILE A 474 20.56 -21.96 -27.80
C ILE A 474 19.49 -21.90 -28.89
N GLU A 475 19.00 -23.06 -29.33
CA GLU A 475 17.84 -23.11 -30.21
C GLU A 475 16.65 -22.43 -29.53
N HIS A 476 16.11 -21.40 -30.19
CA HIS A 476 14.98 -20.60 -29.71
C HIS A 476 13.84 -21.49 -29.19
N THR A 477 13.55 -22.60 -29.88
CA THR A 477 12.49 -23.56 -29.53
C THR A 477 12.65 -24.17 -28.14
N ALA A 478 13.86 -24.55 -27.72
CA ALA A 478 14.09 -25.21 -26.43
C ALA A 478 13.79 -24.27 -25.25
N ILE A 479 14.15 -22.98 -25.38
CA ILE A 479 13.86 -21.95 -24.37
C ILE A 479 12.35 -21.72 -24.27
N LEU A 480 11.66 -21.62 -25.41
CA LEU A 480 10.21 -21.46 -25.45
C LEU A 480 9.51 -22.65 -24.78
N GLU A 481 9.94 -23.88 -25.07
CA GLU A 481 9.39 -25.09 -24.46
C GLU A 481 9.59 -25.14 -22.94
N ALA A 482 10.80 -24.83 -22.46
CA ALA A 482 11.09 -24.81 -21.03
C ALA A 482 10.25 -23.75 -20.30
N THR A 483 10.09 -22.57 -20.92
CA THR A 483 9.26 -21.48 -20.40
C THR A 483 7.78 -21.85 -20.38
N TYR A 484 7.28 -22.52 -21.41
CA TYR A 484 5.89 -22.97 -21.47
C TYR A 484 5.58 -24.10 -20.47
N LYS A 485 6.51 -25.04 -20.29
CA LYS A 485 6.34 -26.18 -19.35
C LYS A 485 6.36 -25.76 -17.89
N ASP A 486 7.19 -24.78 -17.53
CA ASP A 486 7.29 -24.27 -16.17
C ASP A 486 7.39 -22.73 -16.14
N PRO A 487 6.28 -22.02 -16.41
CA PRO A 487 6.27 -20.57 -16.48
C PRO A 487 6.47 -19.92 -15.11
N ASN A 488 6.44 -20.66 -14.00
CA ASN A 488 6.66 -20.11 -12.67
C ASN A 488 8.15 -19.93 -12.37
N HIS A 489 9.01 -20.83 -12.85
CA HIS A 489 10.45 -20.80 -12.62
C HIS A 489 11.25 -20.30 -13.83
N ASN A 490 10.71 -20.46 -15.05
CA ASN A 490 11.37 -20.02 -16.27
C ASN A 490 10.71 -18.75 -16.82
N LYS A 491 11.51 -17.70 -17.05
CA LYS A 491 11.05 -16.41 -17.56
C LYS A 491 11.92 -15.96 -18.72
N ILE A 492 11.30 -15.38 -19.74
CA ILE A 492 11.98 -14.72 -20.85
C ILE A 492 11.83 -13.22 -20.67
N LEU A 493 12.94 -12.49 -20.70
CA LEU A 493 12.99 -11.04 -20.61
C LEU A 493 13.52 -10.49 -21.93
N VAL A 494 12.84 -9.47 -22.45
CA VAL A 494 13.19 -8.77 -23.69
C VAL A 494 13.03 -7.27 -23.51
N TYR A 495 13.61 -6.49 -24.42
CA TYR A 495 13.70 -5.05 -24.26
C TYR A 495 12.39 -4.34 -24.62
N THR A 496 11.68 -4.77 -25.67
CA THR A 496 10.44 -4.11 -26.14
C THR A 496 9.19 -4.95 -25.92
N ASN A 497 8.04 -4.28 -25.75
CA ASN A 497 6.73 -4.94 -25.69
C ASN A 497 6.42 -5.70 -26.99
N GLU A 498 6.83 -5.17 -28.14
CA GLU A 498 6.72 -5.84 -29.44
C GLU A 498 7.46 -7.19 -29.43
N GLN A 499 8.70 -7.25 -28.93
CA GLN A 499 9.45 -8.50 -28.80
C GLN A 499 8.73 -9.49 -27.86
N ALA A 500 8.21 -9.00 -26.73
CA ALA A 500 7.49 -9.83 -25.78
C ALA A 500 6.22 -10.41 -26.40
N LYS A 501 5.47 -9.58 -27.13
CA LYS A 501 4.30 -9.95 -27.92
C LYS A 501 4.66 -11.05 -28.92
N HIS A 502 5.71 -10.86 -29.73
CA HIS A 502 6.16 -11.87 -30.69
C HIS A 502 6.47 -13.22 -30.04
N ILE A 503 7.19 -13.23 -28.92
CA ILE A 503 7.52 -14.45 -28.17
C ILE A 503 6.26 -15.11 -27.61
N ASN A 504 5.35 -14.33 -27.02
CA ASN A 504 4.09 -14.83 -26.48
C ASN A 504 3.23 -15.46 -27.60
N PHE A 505 3.14 -14.82 -28.76
CA PHE A 505 2.45 -15.37 -29.93
C PHE A 505 3.11 -16.66 -30.45
N ASP A 506 4.44 -16.74 -30.43
CA ASP A 506 5.17 -17.93 -30.83
C ASP A 506 4.90 -19.12 -29.90
N ILE A 507 4.90 -18.91 -28.58
CA ILE A 507 4.50 -19.90 -27.58
C ILE A 507 3.06 -20.35 -27.86
N LYS A 508 2.17 -19.39 -28.08
CA LYS A 508 0.75 -19.67 -28.30
C LYS A 508 0.51 -20.49 -29.57
N LYS A 509 1.15 -20.13 -30.68
CA LYS A 509 1.00 -20.79 -31.98
C LYS A 509 1.68 -22.16 -32.04
N LYS A 510 2.88 -22.29 -31.47
CA LYS A 510 3.72 -23.49 -31.63
C LYS A 510 3.51 -24.52 -30.52
N LEU A 511 3.32 -24.05 -29.28
CA LEU A 511 3.30 -24.90 -28.08
C LEU A 511 1.89 -25.07 -27.52
N ALA A 512 1.20 -23.97 -27.19
CA ALA A 512 -0.13 -24.05 -26.59
C ALA A 512 -1.22 -24.47 -27.58
N GLN A 513 -1.08 -24.05 -28.85
CA GLN A 513 -2.02 -24.30 -29.95
C GLN A 513 -3.48 -23.91 -29.62
N ASN A 514 -3.67 -22.93 -28.73
CA ASN A 514 -4.98 -22.46 -28.25
C ASN A 514 -5.44 -21.17 -28.95
N GLY A 515 -5.08 -20.99 -30.22
CA GLY A 515 -5.52 -19.88 -31.07
C GLY A 515 -4.63 -18.63 -31.03
N SER A 516 -5.12 -17.52 -31.58
CA SER A 516 -4.42 -16.22 -31.62
C SER A 516 -4.99 -15.16 -30.67
N SER A 517 -6.17 -15.38 -30.11
CA SER A 517 -6.74 -14.57 -29.02
C SER A 517 -6.67 -15.35 -27.71
N ILE A 518 -7.01 -14.74 -26.59
CA ILE A 518 -6.92 -15.34 -25.26
C ILE A 518 -7.60 -16.72 -25.20
N GLY A 519 -6.93 -17.69 -24.60
CA GLY A 519 -7.39 -19.08 -24.51
C GLY A 519 -7.17 -19.66 -23.12
N ALA A 520 -7.89 -20.76 -22.82
CA ALA A 520 -7.64 -21.53 -21.61
C ALA A 520 -6.18 -22.01 -21.56
N GLY A 521 -5.60 -21.98 -20.37
CA GLY A 521 -4.19 -22.28 -20.10
C GLY A 521 -3.23 -21.09 -20.24
N ASP A 522 -3.67 -19.95 -20.79
CA ASP A 522 -2.82 -18.77 -20.91
C ASP A 522 -2.47 -18.20 -19.52
N ILE A 523 -1.23 -17.70 -19.37
CA ILE A 523 -0.82 -16.91 -18.20
C ILE A 523 -0.86 -15.43 -18.58
N ILE A 524 -1.69 -14.66 -17.87
CA ILE A 524 -1.82 -13.21 -18.07
C ILE A 524 -1.19 -12.43 -16.92
N VAL A 525 -0.82 -11.18 -17.20
CA VAL A 525 -0.37 -10.20 -16.21
C VAL A 525 -1.29 -8.99 -16.24
N PHE A 526 -1.77 -8.55 -15.08
CA PHE A 526 -2.61 -7.35 -14.98
C PHE A 526 -1.74 -6.10 -15.12
N ASN A 527 -2.07 -5.21 -16.07
CA ASN A 527 -1.37 -3.93 -16.24
C ASN A 527 -1.97 -2.78 -15.40
N SER A 528 -3.13 -3.00 -14.79
CA SER A 528 -3.82 -2.04 -13.92
C SER A 528 -4.37 -2.76 -12.68
N THR A 529 -4.71 -1.96 -11.66
CA THR A 529 -5.40 -2.50 -10.49
C THR A 529 -6.89 -2.58 -10.79
N ILE A 530 -7.48 -3.78 -10.67
CA ILE A 530 -8.91 -4.01 -10.96
C ILE A 530 -9.64 -4.62 -9.77
N LYS A 531 -10.97 -4.66 -9.87
CA LYS A 531 -11.86 -5.35 -8.94
C LYS A 531 -12.60 -6.44 -9.72
N ALA A 532 -12.68 -7.65 -9.17
CA ALA A 532 -13.33 -8.78 -9.84
C ALA A 532 -14.10 -9.65 -8.83
N TYR A 533 -15.18 -10.28 -9.29
CA TYR A 533 -16.05 -11.14 -8.48
C TYR A 533 -15.78 -12.62 -8.75
N SER A 534 -16.19 -13.50 -7.83
CA SER A 534 -16.28 -14.93 -8.12
C SER A 534 -17.27 -15.16 -9.28
N PRO A 535 -16.98 -16.09 -10.21
CA PRO A 535 -17.94 -16.42 -11.26
C PRO A 535 -19.17 -17.10 -10.66
N LYS A 536 -20.36 -16.82 -11.22
CA LYS A 536 -21.62 -17.48 -10.76
C LYS A 536 -21.63 -18.99 -11.00
N CYS A 537 -20.95 -19.45 -12.05
CA CYS A 537 -20.79 -20.85 -12.41
C CYS A 537 -19.45 -21.04 -13.12
N ILE A 538 -18.80 -22.20 -12.99
CA ILE A 538 -17.55 -22.50 -13.71
C ILE A 538 -17.90 -22.98 -15.12
N ILE A 539 -17.34 -22.32 -16.14
CA ILE A 539 -17.62 -22.61 -17.56
C ILE A 539 -16.62 -23.68 -18.04
N ASN A 540 -16.87 -24.96 -17.70
CA ASN A 540 -16.42 -26.21 -18.36
C ASN A 540 -16.16 -27.38 -17.38
N GLU A 541 -16.57 -28.58 -17.82
CA GLU A 541 -16.51 -29.86 -17.10
C GLU A 541 -15.13 -30.58 -17.14
N ASP A 542 -14.19 -30.13 -17.97
CA ASP A 542 -12.83 -30.72 -18.11
C ASP A 542 -11.78 -30.13 -17.15
N THR A 543 -12.22 -29.37 -16.15
CA THR A 543 -11.30 -28.84 -15.13
C THR A 543 -10.93 -29.96 -14.14
N PRO A 544 -9.65 -30.11 -13.73
CA PRO A 544 -9.23 -31.14 -12.77
C PRO A 544 -9.75 -30.89 -11.33
N PHE A 545 -10.64 -29.92 -11.16
CA PHE A 545 -11.24 -29.53 -9.89
C PHE A 545 -12.71 -29.92 -9.94
N GLY A 546 -13.13 -30.84 -9.05
CA GLY A 546 -14.51 -31.33 -9.00
C GLY A 546 -15.50 -30.18 -8.88
N GLY A 547 -16.55 -30.20 -9.71
CA GLY A 547 -17.51 -29.12 -9.93
C GLY A 547 -18.38 -28.68 -8.75
N ASN A 548 -17.99 -28.93 -7.50
CA ASN A 548 -18.79 -28.59 -6.33
C ASN A 548 -18.07 -27.77 -5.23
N GLU A 549 -16.84 -27.32 -5.44
CA GLU A 549 -16.17 -26.48 -4.44
C GLU A 549 -15.48 -25.28 -5.10
N GLN A 550 -16.24 -24.21 -5.35
CA GLN A 550 -15.62 -22.88 -5.33
C GLN A 550 -15.18 -22.65 -3.89
N PRO A 551 -13.87 -22.48 -3.62
CA PRO A 551 -13.40 -22.37 -2.24
C PRO A 551 -13.96 -21.11 -1.54
N PHE A 552 -14.35 -20.08 -2.32
CA PHE A 552 -14.90 -18.82 -1.82
C PHE A 552 -15.89 -18.19 -2.82
N ASN A 553 -17.13 -17.95 -2.40
CA ASN A 553 -18.01 -16.98 -3.06
C ASN A 553 -17.77 -15.62 -2.42
N PHE A 554 -17.24 -14.66 -3.18
CA PHE A 554 -17.08 -13.30 -2.67
C PHE A 554 -18.36 -12.50 -2.96
N ASP A 555 -19.14 -12.21 -1.92
CA ASP A 555 -20.26 -11.27 -2.01
C ASP A 555 -19.77 -9.84 -2.32
N GLU A 556 -18.48 -9.56 -2.10
CA GLU A 556 -17.81 -8.29 -2.42
C GLU A 556 -16.66 -8.50 -3.43
N PRO A 557 -16.30 -7.50 -4.26
CA PRO A 557 -15.29 -7.69 -5.29
C PRO A 557 -13.88 -7.78 -4.69
N LYS A 558 -13.10 -8.76 -5.15
CA LYS A 558 -11.68 -8.89 -4.82
C LYS A 558 -10.84 -7.90 -5.61
N ARG A 559 -9.98 -7.15 -4.92
CA ARG A 559 -8.98 -6.26 -5.54
C ARG A 559 -7.80 -7.09 -6.06
N ILE A 560 -7.43 -6.86 -7.32
CA ILE A 560 -6.24 -7.44 -7.97
C ILE A 560 -5.28 -6.30 -8.27
N ASN A 561 -4.03 -6.41 -7.81
CA ASN A 561 -3.03 -5.36 -7.99
C ASN A 561 -2.36 -5.44 -9.38
N ASN A 562 -1.93 -4.29 -9.90
CA ASN A 562 -1.05 -4.22 -11.06
C ASN A 562 0.20 -5.11 -10.89
N GLY A 563 0.59 -5.84 -11.94
CA GLY A 563 1.70 -6.78 -11.99
C GLY A 563 1.40 -8.16 -11.43
N SER A 564 0.15 -8.43 -11.01
CA SER A 564 -0.27 -9.78 -10.57
C SER A 564 -0.38 -10.71 -11.78
N PHE A 565 -0.05 -11.98 -11.60
CA PHE A 565 -0.25 -13.03 -12.60
C PHE A 565 -1.56 -13.76 -12.37
N ALA A 566 -2.17 -14.29 -13.43
CA ALA A 566 -3.28 -15.24 -13.33
C ALA A 566 -3.24 -16.26 -14.47
N ALA A 567 -3.75 -17.46 -14.21
CA ALA A 567 -3.95 -18.48 -15.23
C ALA A 567 -5.39 -18.46 -15.74
N VAL A 568 -5.59 -18.41 -17.05
CA VAL A 568 -6.92 -18.50 -17.67
C VAL A 568 -7.42 -19.94 -17.58
N ILE A 569 -8.54 -20.14 -16.91
CA ILE A 569 -9.17 -21.46 -16.75
C ILE A 569 -10.19 -21.69 -17.86
N ALA A 570 -10.99 -20.67 -18.17
CA ALA A 570 -12.04 -20.75 -19.18
C ALA A 570 -12.22 -19.40 -19.89
N VAL A 571 -12.70 -19.46 -21.13
CA VAL A 571 -13.02 -18.32 -21.98
C VAL A 571 -14.44 -18.49 -22.48
N ASP A 572 -15.30 -17.51 -22.23
CA ASP A 572 -16.66 -17.48 -22.74
C ASP A 572 -16.70 -16.71 -24.05
N SER A 573 -16.60 -17.44 -25.16
CA SER A 573 -16.64 -16.81 -26.49
C SER A 573 -18.02 -16.27 -26.86
N GLU A 574 -19.09 -16.88 -26.35
CA GLU A 574 -20.48 -16.46 -26.64
C GLU A 574 -20.86 -15.17 -25.90
N GLY A 575 -20.31 -14.98 -24.69
CA GLY A 575 -20.49 -13.77 -23.90
C GLY A 575 -19.62 -12.57 -24.32
N THR A 576 -18.88 -12.66 -25.44
CA THR A 576 -18.01 -11.58 -25.92
C THR A 576 -18.80 -10.32 -26.25
N ILE A 577 -18.35 -9.19 -25.70
CA ILE A 577 -18.96 -7.87 -25.95
C ILE A 577 -18.12 -7.17 -27.03
N SER A 578 -18.75 -6.88 -28.17
CA SER A 578 -18.13 -6.13 -29.27
C SER A 578 -18.89 -4.83 -29.53
N LEU A 579 -18.20 -3.70 -29.40
CA LEU A 579 -18.77 -2.37 -29.57
C LEU A 579 -18.04 -1.61 -30.68
N SER A 580 -18.79 -1.02 -31.60
CA SER A 580 -18.23 -0.23 -32.71
C SER A 580 -18.52 1.26 -32.52
N ARG A 581 -17.52 2.11 -32.78
CA ARG A 581 -17.65 3.57 -32.82
C ARG A 581 -16.98 4.14 -34.07
N SER A 582 -17.58 5.20 -34.63
CA SER A 582 -17.00 5.91 -35.77
C SER A 582 -16.23 7.12 -35.26
N ILE A 583 -14.91 7.02 -35.23
CA ILE A 583 -14.01 8.11 -34.80
C ILE A 583 -13.29 8.65 -36.04
N HIS A 584 -13.47 9.93 -36.34
CA HIS A 584 -12.85 10.60 -37.49
C HIS A 584 -13.04 9.86 -38.84
N GLY A 585 -14.20 9.22 -39.03
CA GLY A 585 -14.53 8.47 -40.24
C GLY A 585 -13.97 7.03 -40.29
N GLN A 586 -13.24 6.60 -39.26
CA GLN A 586 -12.78 5.21 -39.10
C GLN A 586 -13.68 4.45 -38.13
N THR A 587 -14.01 3.20 -38.44
CA THR A 587 -14.77 2.34 -37.54
C THR A 587 -13.81 1.61 -36.63
N ILE A 588 -13.88 1.92 -35.33
CA ILE A 588 -13.07 1.30 -34.29
C ILE A 588 -13.94 0.27 -33.57
N ASN A 589 -13.43 -0.96 -33.44
CA ASN A 589 -14.11 -2.06 -32.77
C ASN A 589 -13.40 -2.37 -31.44
N LEU A 590 -14.14 -2.30 -30.34
CA LEU A 590 -13.68 -2.63 -29.01
C LEU A 590 -14.23 -4.00 -28.62
N THR A 591 -13.36 -4.91 -28.20
CA THR A 591 -13.74 -6.29 -27.89
C THR A 591 -13.35 -6.66 -26.46
N PHE A 592 -14.34 -7.07 -25.66
CA PHE A 592 -14.18 -7.49 -24.27
C PHE A 592 -14.59 -8.96 -24.15
N ILE A 593 -13.63 -9.81 -23.78
CA ILE A 593 -13.80 -11.27 -23.73
C ILE A 593 -13.96 -11.70 -22.26
N PRO A 594 -15.10 -12.26 -21.84
CA PRO A 594 -15.25 -12.80 -20.51
C PRO A 594 -14.36 -14.02 -20.29
N CYS A 595 -13.56 -13.99 -19.22
CA CYS A 595 -12.65 -15.06 -18.85
C CYS A 595 -12.79 -15.42 -17.37
N GLN A 596 -12.64 -16.70 -17.05
CA GLN A 596 -12.44 -17.16 -15.67
C GLN A 596 -10.96 -17.41 -15.45
N VAL A 597 -10.42 -16.81 -14.38
CA VAL A 597 -8.98 -16.87 -14.09
C VAL A 597 -8.71 -17.37 -12.68
N LYS A 598 -7.62 -18.11 -12.52
CA LYS A 598 -7.08 -18.55 -11.23
C LYS A 598 -5.90 -17.66 -10.83
N LEU A 599 -6.00 -17.05 -9.65
CA LEU A 599 -4.89 -16.34 -9.03
C LEU A 599 -3.91 -17.31 -8.34
N PRO A 600 -2.67 -16.88 -8.02
CA PRO A 600 -1.69 -17.70 -7.30
C PRO A 600 -2.16 -18.19 -5.93
N ASP A 601 -3.05 -17.43 -5.27
CA ASP A 601 -3.70 -17.82 -4.02
C ASP A 601 -4.88 -18.78 -4.22
N SER A 602 -5.03 -19.34 -5.42
CA SER A 602 -6.10 -20.25 -5.84
C SER A 602 -7.51 -19.66 -5.94
N SER A 603 -7.67 -18.34 -5.77
CA SER A 603 -8.97 -17.70 -6.01
C SER A 603 -9.37 -17.78 -7.48
N ILE A 604 -10.64 -18.05 -7.74
CA ILE A 604 -11.21 -18.07 -9.09
C ILE A 604 -12.09 -16.84 -9.27
N LEU A 605 -11.83 -16.05 -10.32
CA LEU A 605 -12.50 -14.78 -10.56
C LEU A 605 -12.99 -14.69 -12.01
N GLN A 606 -14.12 -14.02 -12.21
CA GLN A 606 -14.62 -13.60 -13.51
C GLN A 606 -14.04 -12.23 -13.86
N ILE A 607 -13.37 -12.13 -15.00
CA ILE A 607 -12.84 -10.89 -15.56
C ILE A 607 -13.31 -10.70 -17.00
N TYR A 608 -13.14 -9.49 -17.51
CA TYR A 608 -13.36 -9.14 -18.92
C TYR A 608 -12.04 -8.63 -19.49
N VAL A 609 -11.51 -9.34 -20.47
CA VAL A 609 -10.21 -9.05 -21.06
C VAL A 609 -10.41 -8.19 -22.30
N PHE A 610 -9.78 -7.01 -22.30
CA PHE A 610 -9.80 -6.10 -23.43
C PHE A 610 -8.85 -6.61 -24.54
N ASP A 611 -9.39 -7.27 -25.56
CA ASP A 611 -8.61 -7.96 -26.60
C ASP A 611 -7.78 -7.00 -27.46
N ASN A 612 -8.27 -5.76 -27.69
CA ASN A 612 -7.50 -4.70 -28.34
C ASN A 612 -6.15 -4.46 -27.66
N TYR A 613 -6.14 -4.41 -26.32
CA TYR A 613 -4.94 -4.21 -25.54
C TYR A 613 -3.94 -5.38 -25.67
N LEU A 614 -4.43 -6.62 -25.77
CA LEU A 614 -3.56 -7.79 -26.00
C LEU A 614 -2.90 -7.79 -27.38
N ARG A 615 -3.50 -7.11 -28.35
CA ARG A 615 -3.02 -7.03 -29.74
C ARG A 615 -2.15 -5.81 -30.00
N ALA A 616 -2.10 -4.84 -29.10
CA ALA A 616 -1.27 -3.65 -29.24
C ALA A 616 0.24 -4.00 -29.23
N ASP A 617 1.04 -3.25 -29.98
CA ASP A 617 2.52 -3.40 -29.97
C ASP A 617 3.16 -2.76 -28.73
N LYS A 618 2.39 -1.95 -28.02
CA LYS A 618 2.78 -1.30 -26.77
C LYS A 618 1.80 -1.70 -25.67
N ALA A 619 2.22 -1.47 -24.43
CA ALA A 619 1.37 -1.61 -23.25
C ALA A 619 0.40 -0.41 -23.08
N GLU A 620 -0.26 -0.01 -24.17
CA GLU A 620 -1.25 1.08 -24.23
C GLU A 620 -2.19 0.83 -25.41
N LEU A 621 -3.44 1.30 -25.31
CA LEU A 621 -4.38 1.33 -26.44
C LEU A 621 -3.96 2.38 -27.45
N GLU A 622 -4.34 2.19 -28.72
CA GLU A 622 -4.16 3.24 -29.71
C GLU A 622 -5.04 4.46 -29.39
N THR A 623 -4.62 5.66 -29.80
CA THR A 623 -5.34 6.91 -29.51
C THR A 623 -6.80 6.86 -29.96
N LEU A 624 -7.10 6.29 -31.14
CA LEU A 624 -8.49 6.16 -31.62
C LEU A 624 -9.29 5.13 -30.82
N GLU A 625 -8.65 4.07 -30.32
CA GLU A 625 -9.26 3.08 -29.44
C GLU A 625 -9.59 3.68 -28.07
N ASN A 626 -8.69 4.50 -27.51
CA ASN A 626 -8.96 5.24 -26.27
C ASN A 626 -10.14 6.21 -26.42
N ILE A 627 -10.23 6.95 -27.53
CA ILE A 627 -11.36 7.85 -27.79
C ILE A 627 -12.67 7.06 -27.89
N ALA A 628 -12.67 5.98 -28.68
CA ALA A 628 -13.84 5.11 -28.81
C ALA A 628 -14.26 4.50 -27.46
N TYR A 629 -13.30 4.08 -26.64
CA TYR A 629 -13.54 3.51 -25.32
C TYR A 629 -14.18 4.52 -24.37
N LYS A 630 -13.68 5.77 -24.37
CA LYS A 630 -14.26 6.86 -23.58
C LYS A 630 -15.67 7.22 -24.03
N GLU A 631 -15.94 7.26 -25.33
CA GLU A 631 -17.30 7.49 -25.86
C GLU A 631 -18.28 6.40 -25.43
N VAL A 632 -17.83 5.13 -25.39
CA VAL A 632 -18.64 4.01 -24.92
C VAL A 632 -18.98 4.17 -23.43
N LEU A 633 -17.99 4.40 -22.57
CA LEU A 633 -18.23 4.63 -21.14
C LEU A 633 -19.18 5.80 -20.91
N SER A 634 -19.02 6.86 -21.70
CA SER A 634 -19.90 8.03 -21.63
C SER A 634 -21.34 7.76 -22.00
N SER A 635 -21.55 7.01 -23.08
CA SER A 635 -22.88 6.58 -23.48
C SER A 635 -23.55 5.75 -22.38
N LEU A 636 -22.82 4.80 -21.80
CA LEU A 636 -23.34 3.92 -20.75
C LEU A 636 -23.70 4.69 -19.48
N LEU A 637 -22.85 5.65 -19.08
CA LEU A 637 -23.13 6.51 -17.93
C LEU A 637 -24.37 7.39 -18.18
N GLN A 638 -24.47 8.01 -19.36
CA GLN A 638 -25.62 8.84 -19.74
C GLN A 638 -26.93 8.03 -19.77
N ASP A 639 -26.92 6.84 -20.36
CA ASP A 639 -28.08 5.95 -20.42
C ASP A 639 -28.57 5.57 -19.01
N PHE A 640 -27.65 5.45 -18.06
CA PHE A 640 -27.99 5.20 -16.66
C PHE A 640 -28.52 6.46 -15.97
N MET A 641 -27.91 7.62 -16.19
CA MET A 641 -28.37 8.91 -15.65
C MET A 641 -29.76 9.34 -16.17
N LEU A 642 -30.15 8.90 -17.36
CA LEU A 642 -31.51 9.10 -17.86
C LEU A 642 -32.56 8.31 -17.04
N LYS A 643 -32.17 7.20 -16.43
CA LYS A 643 -33.05 6.36 -15.59
C LYS A 643 -33.04 6.77 -14.12
N TYR A 644 -31.96 7.41 -13.66
CA TYR A 644 -31.78 7.93 -12.31
C TYR A 644 -31.45 9.41 -12.42
N THR A 645 -32.46 10.27 -12.44
CA THR A 645 -32.30 11.73 -12.61
C THR A 645 -31.72 12.35 -11.33
N PHE A 646 -31.06 13.50 -11.49
CA PHE A 646 -30.50 14.23 -10.35
C PHE A 646 -31.61 14.79 -9.47
N GLU A 647 -32.70 15.28 -10.06
CA GLU A 647 -33.84 15.89 -9.38
C GLU A 647 -34.52 14.95 -8.37
N ASP A 648 -34.47 13.64 -8.60
CA ASP A 648 -35.06 12.63 -7.72
C ASP A 648 -34.11 12.20 -6.57
N SER A 649 -32.90 12.77 -6.52
CA SER A 649 -31.84 12.36 -5.59
C SER A 649 -31.87 13.07 -4.23
N ASP A 650 -31.21 12.49 -3.23
CA ASP A 650 -31.01 13.16 -1.93
C ASP A 650 -30.01 14.32 -2.03
N GLU A 651 -29.06 14.24 -2.96
CA GLU A 651 -28.13 15.33 -3.27
C GLU A 651 -28.87 16.59 -3.77
N PHE A 652 -29.91 16.43 -4.59
CA PHE A 652 -30.74 17.54 -5.03
C PHE A 652 -31.51 18.18 -3.87
N LYS A 653 -32.03 17.38 -2.92
CA LYS A 653 -32.68 17.92 -1.71
C LYS A 653 -31.70 18.74 -0.87
N ASN A 654 -30.44 18.29 -0.77
CA ASN A 654 -29.38 19.03 -0.08
C ASN A 654 -29.05 20.34 -0.80
N MET A 655 -28.93 20.29 -2.13
CA MET A 655 -28.69 21.47 -2.97
C MET A 655 -29.82 22.51 -2.79
N GLU A 656 -31.07 22.07 -2.78
CA GLU A 656 -32.24 22.91 -2.54
C GLU A 656 -32.27 23.49 -1.12
N MET A 657 -31.84 22.73 -0.12
CA MET A 657 -31.69 23.24 1.25
C MET A 657 -30.62 24.34 1.32
N ASN A 658 -29.48 24.15 0.64
CA ASN A 658 -28.41 25.13 0.55
C ASN A 658 -28.85 26.38 -0.21
N ASN A 659 -29.65 26.21 -1.27
CA ASN A 659 -30.27 27.31 -1.99
C ASN A 659 -31.19 28.16 -1.10
N ARG A 660 -32.08 27.53 -0.32
CA ARG A 660 -32.94 28.25 0.63
C ARG A 660 -32.15 29.01 1.70
N LYS A 661 -31.10 28.39 2.26
CA LYS A 661 -30.21 29.04 3.23
C LYS A 661 -29.48 30.24 2.62
N SER A 662 -28.94 30.09 1.40
CA SER A 662 -28.27 31.17 0.68
C SER A 662 -29.21 32.35 0.44
N MET A 663 -30.44 32.06 0.00
CA MET A 663 -31.46 33.06 -0.25
C MET A 663 -31.85 33.82 1.03
N ALA A 664 -32.00 33.10 2.14
CA ALA A 664 -32.33 33.71 3.44
C ALA A 664 -31.19 34.59 4.00
N ASN A 665 -29.93 34.19 3.79
CA ASN A 665 -28.78 34.88 4.37
C ASN A 665 -28.24 36.03 3.50
N THR A 666 -28.32 35.89 2.18
CA THR A 666 -27.63 36.79 1.23
C THR A 666 -28.55 37.42 0.19
N GLY A 667 -29.80 36.98 0.09
CA GLY A 667 -30.73 37.40 -0.96
C GLY A 667 -30.38 36.89 -2.36
N LYS A 668 -29.38 36.01 -2.48
CA LYS A 668 -28.89 35.44 -3.75
C LYS A 668 -29.09 33.92 -3.77
N PRO A 669 -29.43 33.35 -4.94
CA PRO A 669 -29.52 31.90 -5.08
C PRO A 669 -28.14 31.25 -4.93
N TYR A 670 -28.14 30.01 -4.46
CA TYR A 670 -26.93 29.20 -4.35
C TYR A 670 -26.41 28.77 -5.74
N TYR A 671 -27.33 28.54 -6.67
CA TYR A 671 -27.04 28.09 -8.03
C TYR A 671 -27.86 28.86 -9.07
N ILE A 672 -27.41 28.80 -10.31
CA ILE A 672 -28.09 29.29 -11.52
C ILE A 672 -28.17 28.17 -12.56
N LEU A 673 -29.05 28.29 -13.55
CA LEU A 673 -29.07 27.42 -14.72
C LEU A 673 -28.37 28.14 -15.88
N ASN A 674 -27.48 27.44 -16.60
CA ASN A 674 -26.88 27.97 -17.83
C ASN A 674 -27.84 27.85 -19.02
N ASP A 675 -27.43 28.35 -20.18
CA ASP A 675 -28.22 28.34 -21.43
C ASP A 675 -28.59 26.92 -21.92
N LYS A 676 -27.91 25.88 -21.39
CA LYS A 676 -28.18 24.47 -21.68
C LYS A 676 -29.08 23.80 -20.64
N GLY A 677 -29.58 24.55 -19.65
CA GLY A 677 -30.41 24.02 -18.56
C GLY A 677 -29.63 23.25 -17.50
N GLU A 678 -28.31 23.48 -17.39
CA GLU A 678 -27.47 22.78 -16.42
C GLU A 678 -27.19 23.68 -15.20
N TYR A 679 -27.24 23.11 -14.00
CA TYR A 679 -26.97 23.83 -12.77
C TYR A 679 -25.49 24.25 -12.66
N ARG A 680 -25.26 25.48 -12.18
CA ARG A 680 -23.95 26.10 -11.94
C ARG A 680 -23.98 26.92 -10.65
N LEU A 681 -22.85 27.09 -9.97
CA LEU A 681 -22.79 27.92 -8.76
C LEU A 681 -23.03 29.40 -9.12
N GLU A 682 -23.79 30.14 -8.29
CA GLU A 682 -24.01 31.58 -8.53
C GLU A 682 -22.72 32.39 -8.39
N LYS A 683 -21.87 32.00 -7.43
CA LYS A 683 -20.58 32.66 -7.16
C LYS A 683 -19.54 32.44 -8.25
N ASP A 684 -19.66 31.34 -9.00
CA ASP A 684 -18.79 30.98 -10.11
C ASP A 684 -19.59 30.15 -11.13
N GLY A 685 -20.14 30.84 -12.13
CA GLY A 685 -20.98 30.24 -13.17
C GLY A 685 -20.27 29.21 -14.06
N ARG A 686 -18.95 29.03 -13.92
CA ARG A 686 -18.20 27.95 -14.59
C ARG A 686 -18.20 26.65 -13.79
N SER A 687 -18.42 26.73 -12.48
CA SER A 687 -18.33 25.59 -11.56
C SER A 687 -19.67 24.87 -11.36
N LEU A 688 -19.62 23.54 -11.33
CA LEU A 688 -20.75 22.71 -10.93
C LEU A 688 -20.98 22.79 -9.41
N PRO A 689 -22.24 22.79 -8.94
CA PRO A 689 -22.56 22.57 -7.53
C PRO A 689 -21.91 21.26 -7.02
N PRO A 690 -21.33 21.25 -5.81
CA PRO A 690 -20.74 20.06 -5.19
C PRO A 690 -21.69 18.85 -5.21
N GLU A 691 -22.97 19.07 -4.96
CA GLU A 691 -24.00 18.03 -4.89
C GLU A 691 -24.18 17.29 -6.23
N ILE A 692 -23.98 17.97 -7.36
CA ILE A 692 -24.01 17.32 -8.68
C ILE A 692 -22.79 16.45 -8.90
N LYS A 693 -21.62 16.89 -8.42
CA LYS A 693 -20.40 16.08 -8.48
C LYS A 693 -20.54 14.84 -7.59
N GLU A 694 -21.08 15.01 -6.39
CA GLU A 694 -21.38 13.92 -5.46
C GLU A 694 -22.36 12.90 -6.07
N PHE A 695 -23.44 13.38 -6.69
CA PHE A 695 -24.41 12.54 -7.38
C PHE A 695 -23.76 11.72 -8.50
N ARG A 696 -22.99 12.37 -9.38
CA ARG A 696 -22.27 11.68 -10.47
C ARG A 696 -21.31 10.62 -9.92
N LYS A 697 -20.51 10.97 -8.90
CA LYS A 697 -19.58 10.05 -8.24
C LYS A 697 -20.30 8.86 -7.59
N ARG A 698 -21.47 9.07 -6.97
CA ARG A 698 -22.28 7.98 -6.40
C ARG A 698 -22.81 7.04 -7.47
N ILE A 699 -23.32 7.57 -8.59
CA ILE A 699 -23.84 6.79 -9.70
C ILE A 699 -22.71 5.98 -10.36
N GLU A 700 -21.59 6.61 -10.63
CA GLU A 700 -20.42 5.93 -11.21
C GLU A 700 -19.89 4.83 -10.28
N ASN A 701 -19.78 5.08 -8.97
CA ASN A 701 -19.39 4.05 -8.00
C ASN A 701 -20.37 2.88 -7.96
N LYS A 702 -21.67 3.13 -8.13
CA LYS A 702 -22.68 2.07 -8.23
C LYS A 702 -22.47 1.22 -9.49
N LEU A 703 -22.21 1.85 -10.64
CA LEU A 703 -21.91 1.15 -11.89
C LEU A 703 -20.61 0.34 -11.78
N LEU A 704 -19.56 0.90 -11.19
CA LEU A 704 -18.26 0.23 -10.96
C LEU A 704 -18.31 -0.91 -9.94
N THR A 705 -19.42 -1.08 -9.22
CA THR A 705 -19.61 -2.17 -8.26
C THR A 705 -20.68 -3.16 -8.68
N ASP A 706 -21.55 -2.81 -9.63
CA ASP A 706 -22.61 -3.69 -10.12
C ASP A 706 -22.13 -4.52 -11.32
N SER A 707 -21.74 -5.77 -11.06
CA SER A 707 -21.25 -6.73 -12.06
C SER A 707 -22.26 -7.11 -13.13
N SER A 708 -23.54 -6.75 -12.98
CA SER A 708 -24.56 -6.97 -14.01
C SER A 708 -24.50 -5.94 -15.14
N THR A 709 -23.94 -4.76 -14.88
CA THR A 709 -23.93 -3.62 -15.82
C THR A 709 -22.82 -3.77 -16.84
N ASP A 710 -23.05 -3.30 -18.07
CA ASP A 710 -21.99 -3.29 -19.09
C ASP A 710 -20.88 -2.29 -18.75
N TYR A 711 -21.18 -1.24 -17.98
CA TYR A 711 -20.18 -0.31 -17.45
C TYR A 711 -19.16 -0.98 -16.52
N PHE A 712 -19.55 -2.03 -15.79
CA PHE A 712 -18.61 -2.80 -14.98
C PHE A 712 -17.74 -3.75 -15.83
N LYS A 713 -18.33 -4.32 -16.88
CA LYS A 713 -17.69 -5.33 -17.73
C LYS A 713 -16.69 -4.73 -18.72
N ILE A 714 -16.78 -3.44 -18.96
CA ILE A 714 -15.97 -2.63 -19.89
C ILE A 714 -15.04 -1.78 -19.05
#